data_AF-A0A7M2WVS2-F1
#
_entry.id   AF-A0A7M2WVS2-F1
#
_cell.length_a   1.000
_cell.length_b   1.000
_cell.length_c   1.000
_cell.angle_alpha   90.00
_cell.angle_beta   90.00
_cell.angle_gamma   90.00
#
_symmetry.space_group_name_H-M   'P 1'
#
loop_
_entity.id
_entity.type
_entity.pdbx_description
1 polymer ?
#
loop_
_entity_poly.entity_id
_entity_poly.type
_entity_poly.pdbx_seq_one_letter_code
_entity_poly.pdbx_strand_id
1 'polypeptide(L)'
;MWNNPQDDAYGQTPPQVGGDPYAEVTWSSDQLARMENEWRRLQRAFAYHPHVTLSPLEGDPPSSYQVDFRLTTVIVNPRTSQLEYVANASVQIALPPGFPNQAPVVKPMTAIFHPNVSYEGLYLEGLWHPNETLLGLIRKVGDVLAYRSYDPDYAVNPAAMEWLTANHSILPIDGQANLSPQAGGEPLERICKYGPQSLESMKQSILATQSSLFGNSAPDPLTLRNYANKTRLALNLFMENDVPEHLQSVASDLDEAARELVSMSPLYDYVRERRRRIAALRQAVKSLAAAKAPLTGEIDKLAGLVPAADPDEPMAALKLIPPAAKLQPLQFSMPKMIDDAEKKFAAIRSAVEAVEKQMPPSLIPTDSMLGKRLDREINSGESDAAGAKKEAAATLADFEPVLNRAGSEASALEVAVRWREYMDMAEKARLIERLIRQNGAEGIHAYYIERQGSRFGPYQFEQSVDLGAGELLIRNNSGKTIELWDHKRDKPLTTNANGAMLVALPAPPPGPDEEVEVDEHGQPVKRTIPTKFLMTDRCDDLVVLLEYLRRSTIETVQKFAAYNGDSQSWAGKVCRVLSRPEVKKSMEEELAGAARRWRHIIVDLAALSTWKERLATYFLLHRCSATIPQLVATINDCKQKHAASKKKVADIMSKSGRDTETGNMVVPPKYSRSYQEEMKLQETCATTARVSTVRLKSLAAQLSYRLQDPKRLGKGKAPTLRALPPLPETLAHLPLADGHLGNMIAPLEELIQAPLGGPPPEAPEQQEAAYEQPAEGYAEEGYAAPGEYADQAVEGYEQPEAAEQGQYDPEPQYAVESPHAPEAQYADGQPYPEVSEVEPSGLAPAEVAGHPAAEAANPESPYEALPGEVGQESVVHDQWVIQEDDDTATYAEDAYEQSDIAFGFEPDPGPPGGKTAK
;
A
#
# COMPACT_ATOMS: atom_id res chain seq x y z
N MET A 1 60.25 -11.85 21.81
CA MET A 1 60.95 -12.64 22.86
C MET A 1 60.02 -13.25 23.92
N TRP A 2 58.71 -13.00 23.84
CA TRP A 2 57.68 -14.01 24.09
C TRP A 2 57.00 -14.26 22.75
N ASN A 3 57.69 -14.96 21.85
CA ASN A 3 57.05 -15.44 20.64
C ASN A 3 56.35 -16.74 21.03
N ASN A 4 55.04 -16.79 20.80
CA ASN A 4 54.23 -17.99 20.91
C ASN A 4 54.95 -19.14 20.18
N PRO A 5 55.49 -20.17 20.86
CA PRO A 5 56.16 -21.28 20.18
C PRO A 5 55.10 -22.28 19.68
N GLN A 6 54.14 -21.78 18.90
CA GLN A 6 53.15 -22.61 18.21
C GLN A 6 53.47 -22.81 16.73
N ASP A 7 54.46 -22.11 16.18
CA ASP A 7 54.95 -22.32 14.83
C ASP A 7 56.44 -22.64 14.88
N ASP A 8 56.77 -23.92 15.08
CA ASP A 8 57.76 -24.68 14.29
C ASP A 8 58.24 -25.97 15.01
N ALA A 9 57.90 -27.11 14.37
CA ALA A 9 58.61 -28.40 14.39
C ALA A 9 58.68 -29.25 15.67
N TYR A 10 57.57 -29.94 16.01
CA TYR A 10 57.63 -31.34 16.49
C TYR A 10 56.47 -32.15 15.89
N GLY A 11 56.75 -32.86 14.80
CA GLY A 11 55.85 -33.85 14.22
C GLY A 11 55.88 -35.16 15.00
N GLN A 12 55.20 -35.22 16.14
CA GLN A 12 54.65 -36.45 16.73
C GLN A 12 53.36 -36.09 17.46
N THR A 13 52.22 -36.36 16.82
CA THR A 13 50.90 -36.33 17.48
C THR A 13 50.93 -37.25 18.71
N PRO A 14 50.63 -36.75 19.93
CA PRO A 14 50.35 -37.64 21.05
C PRO A 14 49.12 -38.50 20.69
N PRO A 15 49.03 -39.75 21.18
CA PRO A 15 47.90 -40.63 20.89
C PRO A 15 46.61 -39.92 21.32
N GLN A 16 45.70 -39.72 20.36
CA GLN A 16 44.36 -39.22 20.64
C GLN A 16 43.64 -40.24 21.52
N VAL A 17 43.53 -39.92 22.80
CA VAL A 17 42.57 -40.56 23.70
C VAL A 17 41.20 -40.00 23.34
N GLY A 18 40.47 -40.71 22.48
CA GLY A 18 39.12 -40.37 22.02
C GLY A 18 38.06 -40.54 23.12
N GLY A 19 38.14 -39.72 24.17
CA GLY A 19 37.05 -39.49 25.11
C GLY A 19 36.38 -38.16 24.80
N ASP A 20 35.05 -38.11 24.83
CA ASP A 20 34.27 -36.87 24.71
C ASP A 20 34.80 -35.84 25.73
N PRO A 21 35.33 -34.67 25.29
CA PRO A 21 35.85 -33.65 26.21
C PRO A 21 34.76 -33.04 27.10
N TYR A 22 33.48 -33.38 26.86
CA TYR A 22 32.33 -32.99 27.67
C TYR A 22 31.69 -34.15 28.43
N ALA A 23 32.31 -35.35 28.49
CA ALA A 23 31.82 -36.41 29.35
C ALA A 23 31.79 -35.90 30.80
N GLU A 24 30.58 -35.79 31.39
CA GLU A 24 30.40 -35.36 32.78
C GLU A 24 31.33 -36.18 33.68
N VAL A 25 32.27 -35.49 34.34
CA VAL A 25 33.21 -36.13 35.26
C VAL A 25 32.41 -36.72 36.41
N THR A 26 32.32 -38.04 36.45
CA THR A 26 31.63 -38.77 37.52
C THR A 26 32.61 -39.01 38.68
N TRP A 27 32.48 -38.18 39.72
CA TRP A 27 33.28 -38.31 40.95
C TRP A 27 32.77 -39.48 41.81
N SER A 28 33.68 -40.28 42.37
CA SER A 28 33.32 -41.31 43.35
C SER A 28 32.88 -40.69 44.68
N SER A 29 32.16 -41.45 45.51
CA SER A 29 31.75 -40.99 46.85
C SER A 29 32.93 -40.55 47.72
N ASP A 30 34.05 -41.27 47.63
CA ASP A 30 35.25 -40.99 48.40
C ASP A 30 35.97 -39.74 47.89
N GLN A 31 35.95 -39.52 46.57
CA GLN A 31 36.46 -38.29 45.95
C GLN A 31 35.64 -37.08 46.36
N LEU A 32 34.31 -37.18 46.31
CA LEU A 32 33.41 -36.11 46.75
C LEU A 32 33.62 -35.79 48.24
N ALA A 33 33.73 -36.80 49.10
CA ALA A 33 34.04 -36.60 50.52
C ALA A 33 35.41 -35.94 50.73
N ARG A 34 36.43 -36.30 49.93
CA ARG A 34 37.75 -35.66 49.99
C ARG A 34 37.68 -34.20 49.53
N MET A 35 37.01 -33.92 48.41
CA MET A 35 36.85 -32.58 47.86
C MET A 35 36.10 -31.67 48.83
N GLU A 36 35.02 -32.15 49.43
CA GLU A 36 34.25 -31.43 50.46
C GLU A 36 35.13 -31.08 51.67
N ASN A 37 35.92 -32.04 52.16
CA ASN A 37 36.83 -31.81 53.28
C ASN A 37 37.94 -30.80 52.96
N GLU A 38 38.50 -30.83 51.74
CA GLU A 38 39.46 -29.84 51.28
C GLU A 38 38.81 -28.46 51.15
N TRP A 39 37.62 -28.38 50.55
CA TRP A 39 36.89 -27.12 50.39
C TRP A 39 36.61 -26.44 51.72
N ARG A 40 36.05 -27.17 52.70
CA ARG A 40 35.83 -26.64 54.06
C ARG A 40 37.12 -26.12 54.69
N ARG A 41 38.20 -26.90 54.58
CA ARG A 41 39.53 -26.51 55.09
C ARG A 41 40.03 -25.24 54.45
N LEU A 42 39.88 -25.10 53.13
CA LEU A 42 40.28 -23.93 52.38
C LEU A 42 39.44 -22.69 52.72
N GLN A 43 38.11 -22.82 52.71
CA GLN A 43 37.20 -21.74 53.09
C GLN A 43 37.54 -21.20 54.46
N ARG A 44 37.71 -22.09 55.44
CA ARG A 44 38.06 -21.72 56.80
C ARG A 44 39.42 -21.06 56.87
N ALA A 45 40.47 -21.69 56.33
CA ALA A 45 41.84 -21.18 56.40
C ALA A 45 42.00 -19.80 55.76
N PHE A 46 41.30 -19.54 54.65
CA PHE A 46 41.42 -18.30 53.89
C PHE A 46 40.25 -17.32 54.09
N ALA A 47 39.31 -17.61 55.00
CA ALA A 47 38.26 -16.66 55.38
C ALA A 47 38.87 -15.35 55.88
N TYR A 48 38.54 -14.25 55.18
CA TYR A 48 39.04 -12.90 55.45
C TYR A 48 40.57 -12.81 55.55
N HIS A 49 41.28 -13.68 54.82
CA HIS A 49 42.72 -13.72 54.86
C HIS A 49 43.32 -12.49 54.16
N PRO A 50 44.35 -11.86 54.74
CA PRO A 50 44.89 -10.59 54.22
C PRO A 50 45.52 -10.73 52.82
N HIS A 51 46.12 -11.88 52.51
CA HIS A 51 46.90 -12.11 51.30
C HIS A 51 46.30 -13.11 50.31
N VAL A 52 45.19 -13.78 50.62
CA VAL A 52 44.65 -14.86 49.79
C VAL A 52 43.14 -14.76 49.78
N THR A 53 42.54 -14.69 48.61
CA THR A 53 41.09 -14.76 48.41
C THR A 53 40.79 -15.97 47.55
N LEU A 54 39.75 -16.72 47.91
CA LEU A 54 39.37 -17.96 47.25
C LEU A 54 37.94 -17.87 46.73
N SER A 55 37.76 -18.17 45.45
CA SER A 55 36.45 -18.21 44.78
C SER A 55 36.22 -19.57 44.13
N PRO A 56 35.11 -20.27 44.43
CA PRO A 56 34.77 -21.50 43.71
C PRO A 56 34.29 -21.15 42.30
N LEU A 57 34.72 -21.91 41.30
CA LEU A 57 34.35 -21.69 39.88
C LEU A 57 33.31 -22.70 39.39
N GLU A 58 33.50 -23.99 39.70
CA GLU A 58 32.68 -25.08 39.19
C GLU A 58 32.55 -26.19 40.22
N GLY A 59 31.38 -26.85 40.29
CA GLY A 59 31.09 -27.99 41.18
C GLY A 59 30.53 -27.64 42.57
N ASP A 60 29.93 -28.64 43.22
CA ASP A 60 29.47 -28.63 44.61
C ASP A 60 29.65 -30.05 45.21
N PRO A 61 30.77 -30.38 45.89
CA PRO A 61 31.91 -29.51 46.23
C PRO A 61 32.68 -29.02 44.99
N PRO A 62 33.39 -27.88 45.07
CA PRO A 62 34.05 -27.32 43.90
C PRO A 62 35.15 -28.22 43.33
N SER A 63 35.11 -28.47 42.03
CA SER A 63 36.16 -29.11 41.25
C SER A 63 37.15 -28.09 40.68
N SER A 64 36.82 -26.80 40.67
CA SER A 64 37.67 -25.73 40.17
C SER A 64 37.60 -24.49 41.06
N TYR A 65 38.75 -23.85 41.29
CA TYR A 65 38.92 -22.71 42.18
C TYR A 65 39.69 -21.59 41.47
N GLN A 66 39.32 -20.35 41.71
CA GLN A 66 40.18 -19.19 41.47
C GLN A 66 40.77 -18.75 42.81
N VAL A 67 42.09 -18.62 42.84
CA VAL A 67 42.85 -18.14 44.00
C VAL A 67 43.51 -16.83 43.63
N ASP A 68 43.15 -15.76 44.31
CA ASP A 68 43.75 -14.45 44.15
C ASP A 68 44.73 -14.19 45.30
N PHE A 69 46.01 -14.10 44.97
CA PHE A 69 47.08 -13.77 45.91
C PHE A 69 47.35 -12.27 45.90
N ARG A 70 47.38 -11.65 47.08
CA ARG A 70 47.84 -10.26 47.28
C ARG A 70 49.28 -10.27 47.77
N LEU A 71 50.18 -10.45 46.81
CA LEU A 71 51.63 -10.48 46.99
C LEU A 71 52.30 -9.85 45.77
N THR A 72 53.52 -9.37 45.94
CA THR A 72 54.32 -8.80 44.86
C THR A 72 54.97 -9.91 44.04
N THR A 73 54.70 -9.94 42.74
CA THR A 73 55.34 -10.84 41.77
C THR A 73 55.72 -10.09 40.50
N VAL A 74 56.40 -10.75 39.56
CA VAL A 74 56.77 -10.19 38.26
C VAL A 74 55.88 -10.80 37.19
N ILE A 75 55.31 -9.95 36.35
CA ILE A 75 54.60 -10.37 35.14
C ILE A 75 55.31 -9.82 33.92
N VAL A 76 55.05 -10.45 32.77
CA VAL A 76 55.27 -9.83 31.48
C VAL A 76 54.01 -9.08 31.11
N ASN A 77 54.08 -7.75 31.06
CA ASN A 77 52.93 -6.96 30.66
C ASN A 77 52.61 -7.27 29.19
N PRO A 78 51.41 -7.77 28.86
CA PRO A 78 51.10 -8.24 27.51
C PRO A 78 51.08 -7.11 26.47
N ARG A 79 50.94 -5.84 26.89
CA ARG A 79 50.92 -4.68 25.98
C ARG A 79 52.32 -4.15 25.69
N THR A 80 53.18 -4.07 26.71
CA THR A 80 54.52 -3.45 26.57
C THR A 80 55.61 -4.49 26.35
N SER A 81 55.34 -5.78 26.59
CA SER A 81 56.33 -6.85 26.64
C SER A 81 57.49 -6.58 27.60
N GLN A 82 57.29 -5.69 28.59
CA GLN A 82 58.26 -5.38 29.65
C GLN A 82 57.90 -6.10 30.94
N LEU A 83 58.92 -6.32 31.78
CA LEU A 83 58.73 -6.87 33.12
C LEU A 83 58.13 -5.79 34.03
N GLU A 84 57.06 -6.14 34.74
CA GLU A 84 56.37 -5.26 35.67
C GLU A 84 56.11 -5.97 37.01
N TYR A 85 56.27 -5.25 38.11
CA TYR A 85 55.88 -5.74 39.43
C TYR A 85 54.39 -5.50 39.64
N VAL A 86 53.65 -6.56 39.97
CA VAL A 86 52.23 -6.48 40.33
C VAL A 86 52.00 -6.95 41.74
N ALA A 87 51.09 -6.29 42.45
CA ALA A 87 50.75 -6.60 43.84
C ALA A 87 49.66 -7.68 44.00
N ASN A 88 49.11 -8.17 42.88
CA ASN A 88 48.13 -9.25 42.87
C ASN A 88 48.44 -10.24 41.75
N ALA A 89 48.25 -11.52 42.03
CA ALA A 89 48.38 -12.60 41.06
C ALA A 89 47.23 -13.58 41.24
N SER A 90 46.60 -13.98 40.13
CA SER A 90 45.47 -14.92 40.15
C SER A 90 45.86 -16.23 39.48
N VAL A 91 45.47 -17.34 40.10
CA VAL A 91 45.64 -18.69 39.53
C VAL A 91 44.32 -19.44 39.58
N GLN A 92 44.09 -20.27 38.58
CA GLN A 92 43.04 -21.26 38.57
C GLN A 92 43.61 -22.61 39.02
N ILE A 93 42.94 -23.27 39.96
CA ILE A 93 43.25 -24.63 40.38
C ILE A 93 42.10 -25.52 39.96
N ALA A 94 42.33 -26.45 39.04
CA ALA A 94 41.34 -27.43 38.58
C ALA A 94 41.70 -28.83 39.06
N LEU A 95 40.74 -29.55 39.64
CA LEU A 95 40.89 -30.92 40.08
C LEU A 95 40.60 -31.87 38.91
N PRO A 96 41.56 -32.73 38.51
CA PRO A 96 41.31 -33.69 37.43
C PRO A 96 40.48 -34.89 37.92
N PRO A 97 39.85 -35.67 37.02
CA PRO A 97 39.06 -36.86 37.39
C PRO A 97 39.80 -37.88 38.27
N GLY A 98 41.13 -37.95 38.18
CA GLY A 98 41.97 -38.83 39.01
C GLY A 98 42.32 -38.28 40.40
N PHE A 99 41.84 -37.10 40.81
CA PHE A 99 42.11 -36.52 42.13
C PHE A 99 41.63 -37.44 43.28
N PRO A 100 42.37 -37.62 44.39
CA PRO A 100 43.63 -36.98 44.76
C PRO A 100 44.90 -37.69 44.23
N ASN A 101 44.76 -38.84 43.55
CA ASN A 101 45.90 -39.60 43.04
C ASN A 101 46.61 -38.88 41.89
N GLN A 102 45.86 -38.14 41.08
CA GLN A 102 46.36 -37.22 40.06
C GLN A 102 46.45 -35.80 40.62
N ALA A 103 47.54 -35.10 40.32
CA ALA A 103 47.81 -33.76 40.81
C ALA A 103 46.81 -32.70 40.28
N PRO A 104 46.38 -31.73 41.11
CA PRO A 104 45.64 -30.57 40.65
C PRO A 104 46.39 -29.80 39.57
N VAL A 105 45.67 -29.30 38.57
CA VAL A 105 46.21 -28.45 37.51
C VAL A 105 46.16 -27.01 37.99
N VAL A 106 47.31 -26.38 38.19
CA VAL A 106 47.42 -24.96 38.58
C VAL A 106 47.80 -24.16 37.35
N LYS A 107 46.90 -23.29 36.88
CA LYS A 107 47.10 -22.42 35.72
C LYS A 107 47.15 -20.96 36.15
N PRO A 108 48.16 -20.18 35.78
CA PRO A 108 48.14 -18.75 36.05
C PRO A 108 47.10 -18.06 35.15
N MET A 109 46.34 -17.11 35.71
CA MET A 109 45.39 -16.28 34.95
C MET A 109 46.03 -14.99 34.42
N THR A 110 47.28 -14.73 34.82
CA THR A 110 48.11 -13.60 34.41
C THR A 110 49.43 -14.11 33.85
N ALA A 111 50.11 -13.35 32.99
CA ALA A 111 51.39 -13.75 32.39
C ALA A 111 52.57 -13.64 33.39
N ILE A 112 52.57 -14.51 34.39
CA ILE A 112 53.56 -14.55 35.47
C ILE A 112 54.93 -14.89 34.88
N PHE A 113 55.89 -14.00 35.08
CA PHE A 113 57.28 -14.23 34.70
C PHE A 113 57.94 -14.93 35.87
N HIS A 114 58.20 -16.23 35.77
CA HIS A 114 58.87 -17.02 36.81
C HIS A 114 59.51 -18.27 36.18
N PRO A 115 60.68 -18.76 36.64
CA PRO A 115 61.38 -19.89 36.01
C PRO A 115 60.50 -21.15 35.85
N ASN A 116 59.67 -21.45 36.85
CA ASN A 116 58.83 -22.65 36.92
C ASN A 116 57.37 -22.45 36.46
N VAL A 117 57.03 -21.31 35.83
CA VAL A 117 55.66 -20.98 35.44
C VAL A 117 55.57 -20.77 33.94
N SER A 118 54.61 -21.44 33.30
CA SER A 118 54.18 -21.15 31.93
C SER A 118 52.68 -20.80 31.94
N TYR A 119 52.14 -20.38 30.80
CA TYR A 119 50.70 -20.17 30.65
C TYR A 119 49.89 -21.46 30.81
N GLU A 120 50.50 -22.62 30.55
CA GLU A 120 49.86 -23.93 30.65
C GLU A 120 49.81 -24.46 32.08
N GLY A 121 50.76 -24.05 32.94
CA GLY A 121 50.74 -24.36 34.36
C GLY A 121 52.04 -24.13 35.12
N LEU A 122 52.10 -24.67 36.34
CA LEU A 122 53.24 -24.62 37.25
C LEU A 122 54.00 -25.96 37.25
N TYR A 123 55.32 -25.91 37.10
CA TYR A 123 56.19 -27.09 36.97
C TYR A 123 57.23 -27.13 38.10
N LEU A 124 56.96 -27.92 39.13
CA LEU A 124 57.85 -28.10 40.28
C LEU A 124 57.92 -29.57 40.67
N GLU A 125 59.13 -30.04 41.04
CA GLU A 125 59.28 -31.37 41.59
C GLU A 125 58.54 -31.46 42.95
N GLY A 126 57.80 -32.55 43.15
CA GLY A 126 57.09 -32.79 44.43
C GLY A 126 55.99 -31.77 44.77
N LEU A 127 55.43 -31.09 43.76
CA LEU A 127 54.36 -30.11 43.99
C LEU A 127 53.14 -30.71 44.69
N TRP A 128 52.83 -31.98 44.40
CA TRP A 128 51.67 -32.70 44.92
C TRP A 128 51.97 -34.15 45.31
N HIS A 129 51.34 -34.60 46.39
CA HIS A 129 51.23 -36.01 46.77
C HIS A 129 49.78 -36.29 47.21
N PRO A 130 49.20 -37.50 47.02
CA PRO A 130 47.78 -37.76 47.34
C PRO A 130 47.39 -37.51 48.82
N ASN A 131 48.38 -37.54 49.72
CA ASN A 131 48.22 -37.25 51.15
C ASN A 131 48.40 -35.75 51.50
N GLU A 132 48.82 -34.92 50.56
CA GLU A 132 48.89 -33.46 50.74
C GLU A 132 47.50 -32.84 50.63
N THR A 133 47.38 -31.58 51.05
CA THR A 133 46.12 -30.83 51.12
C THR A 133 46.16 -29.68 50.14
N LEU A 134 45.01 -29.27 49.61
CA LEU A 134 44.94 -28.10 48.73
C LEU A 134 45.39 -26.83 49.44
N LEU A 135 45.22 -26.76 50.77
CA LEU A 135 45.76 -25.67 51.58
C LEU A 135 47.28 -25.59 51.50
N GLY A 136 47.95 -26.74 51.62
CA GLY A 136 49.40 -26.86 51.46
C GLY A 136 49.84 -26.48 50.05
N LEU A 137 49.11 -26.94 49.03
CA LEU A 137 49.35 -26.60 47.64
C LEU A 137 49.24 -25.09 47.39
N ILE A 138 48.16 -24.44 47.82
CA ILE A 138 47.96 -22.99 47.65
C ILE A 138 49.09 -22.19 48.29
N ARG A 139 49.56 -22.60 49.48
CA ARG A 139 50.72 -21.96 50.12
C ARG A 139 51.99 -22.13 49.29
N LYS A 140 52.29 -23.35 48.83
CA LYS A 140 53.44 -23.62 47.95
C LYS A 140 53.37 -22.75 46.69
N VAL A 141 52.20 -22.69 46.04
CA VAL A 141 51.98 -21.86 44.86
C VAL A 141 52.26 -20.39 45.17
N GLY A 142 51.70 -19.83 46.24
CA GLY A 142 51.97 -18.43 46.59
C GLY A 142 53.44 -18.16 46.95
N ASP A 143 54.15 -19.12 47.58
CA ASP A 143 55.58 -19.02 47.84
C ASP A 143 56.40 -18.98 46.53
N VAL A 144 55.98 -19.74 45.51
CA VAL A 144 56.57 -19.70 44.17
C VAL A 144 56.30 -18.36 43.50
N LEU A 145 55.07 -17.87 43.56
CA LEU A 145 54.71 -16.56 43.00
C LEU A 145 55.47 -15.40 43.67
N ALA A 146 55.76 -15.50 44.97
CA ALA A 146 56.57 -14.54 45.71
C ALA A 146 58.10 -14.72 45.54
N TYR A 147 58.54 -15.66 44.69
CA TYR A 147 59.94 -16.03 44.48
C TYR A 147 60.66 -16.49 45.76
N ARG A 148 59.96 -17.17 46.68
CA ARG A 148 60.54 -17.78 47.88
C ARG A 148 61.07 -19.18 47.63
N SER A 149 60.51 -19.85 46.64
CA SER A 149 60.91 -21.18 46.20
C SER A 149 60.88 -21.25 44.68
N TYR A 150 61.93 -21.80 44.09
CA TYR A 150 62.01 -22.12 42.67
C TYR A 150 62.88 -23.37 42.50
N ASP A 151 62.71 -24.05 41.39
CA ASP A 151 63.44 -25.27 41.05
C ASP A 151 64.24 -25.05 39.76
N PRO A 152 65.58 -24.90 39.85
CA PRO A 152 66.43 -24.71 38.68
C PRO A 152 66.35 -25.84 37.65
N ASP A 153 66.08 -27.08 38.08
CA ASP A 153 66.08 -28.25 37.20
C ASP A 153 64.80 -28.34 36.36
N TYR A 154 63.74 -27.65 36.78
CA TYR A 154 62.43 -27.59 36.12
C TYR A 154 62.11 -26.19 35.57
N ALA A 155 63.13 -25.43 35.15
CA ALA A 155 62.95 -24.11 34.57
C ALA A 155 62.33 -24.18 33.15
N VAL A 156 61.02 -23.98 33.05
CA VAL A 156 60.28 -23.87 31.78
C VAL A 156 60.40 -22.49 31.13
N ASN A 157 60.82 -21.48 31.88
CA ASN A 157 61.09 -20.13 31.39
C ASN A 157 62.58 -19.78 31.61
N PRO A 158 63.45 -20.04 30.62
CA PRO A 158 64.89 -19.84 30.77
C PRO A 158 65.25 -18.35 30.95
N ALA A 159 64.51 -17.44 30.31
CA ALA A 159 64.72 -16.00 30.46
C ALA A 159 64.44 -15.54 31.91
N ALA A 160 63.42 -16.10 32.56
CA ALA A 160 63.16 -15.84 33.97
C ALA A 160 64.24 -16.42 34.88
N MET A 161 64.87 -17.55 34.51
CA MET A 161 65.98 -18.13 35.26
C MET A 161 67.27 -17.30 35.14
N GLU A 162 67.57 -16.79 33.95
CA GLU A 162 68.68 -15.85 33.73
C GLU A 162 68.48 -14.55 34.52
N TRP A 163 67.26 -14.00 34.44
CA TRP A 163 66.89 -12.82 35.23
C TRP A 163 67.02 -13.07 36.73
N LEU A 164 66.55 -14.22 37.21
CA LEU A 164 66.65 -14.61 38.62
C LEU A 164 68.11 -14.66 39.07
N THR A 165 68.98 -15.28 38.28
CA THR A 165 70.43 -15.38 38.57
C THR A 165 71.09 -14.01 38.65
N ALA A 166 70.74 -13.11 37.73
CA ALA A 166 71.25 -11.73 37.69
C ALA A 166 70.71 -10.86 38.85
N ASN A 167 69.52 -11.19 39.37
CA ASN A 167 68.80 -10.39 40.37
C ASN A 167 68.60 -11.14 41.70
N HIS A 168 69.48 -12.07 42.06
CA HIS A 168 69.30 -12.90 43.27
C HIS A 168 69.20 -12.08 44.57
N SER A 169 69.78 -10.87 44.61
CA SER A 169 69.80 -10.00 45.79
C SER A 169 68.45 -9.37 46.14
N ILE A 170 67.50 -9.36 45.21
CA ILE A 170 66.14 -8.82 45.43
C ILE A 170 65.11 -9.92 45.76
N LEU A 171 65.56 -11.18 45.88
CA LEU A 171 64.70 -12.32 46.20
C LEU A 171 64.69 -12.61 47.72
N PRO A 172 63.55 -12.98 48.32
CA PRO A 172 62.22 -13.06 47.70
C PRO A 172 61.64 -11.67 47.42
N ILE A 173 60.87 -11.57 46.34
CA ILE A 173 60.30 -10.29 45.87
C ILE A 173 59.27 -9.73 46.85
N ASP A 174 58.51 -10.63 47.51
CA ASP A 174 57.63 -10.28 48.61
C ASP A 174 57.96 -11.12 49.84
N GLY A 175 58.95 -10.68 50.61
CA GLY A 175 59.32 -11.30 51.89
C GLY A 175 58.30 -11.09 53.01
N GLN A 176 57.35 -10.16 52.86
CA GLN A 176 56.41 -9.77 53.92
C GLN A 176 55.05 -10.46 53.81
N ALA A 177 54.66 -10.96 52.63
CA ALA A 177 53.40 -11.65 52.43
C ALA A 177 53.29 -12.93 53.27
N ASN A 178 52.56 -12.90 54.38
CA ASN A 178 52.35 -14.11 55.17
C ASN A 178 51.21 -14.93 54.55
N LEU A 179 51.53 -16.08 53.97
CA LEU A 179 50.59 -16.99 53.33
C LEU A 179 50.16 -18.13 54.27
N SER A 180 50.55 -18.08 55.55
CA SER A 180 50.09 -19.05 56.54
C SER A 180 48.62 -18.84 56.86
N PRO A 181 47.85 -19.90 57.17
CA PRO A 181 46.44 -19.77 57.57
C PRO A 181 46.21 -18.82 58.75
N GLN A 182 47.21 -18.65 59.61
CA GLN A 182 47.20 -17.78 60.79
C GLN A 182 47.52 -16.30 60.47
N ALA A 183 47.79 -15.95 59.21
CA ALA A 183 48.05 -14.57 58.85
C ALA A 183 46.81 -13.70 59.11
N GLY A 184 47.00 -12.61 59.87
CA GLY A 184 45.89 -11.74 60.29
C GLY A 184 45.06 -12.27 61.47
N GLY A 185 45.55 -13.28 62.20
CA GLY A 185 44.90 -13.86 63.39
C GLY A 185 44.45 -15.30 63.17
N GLU A 186 43.92 -15.95 64.19
CA GLU A 186 43.35 -17.30 64.04
C GLU A 186 42.14 -17.26 63.08
N PRO A 187 41.98 -18.22 62.16
CA PRO A 187 40.89 -18.22 61.18
C PRO A 187 39.50 -18.00 61.79
N LEU A 188 39.22 -18.64 62.92
CA LEU A 188 37.94 -18.51 63.63
C LEU A 188 37.72 -17.08 64.15
N GLU A 189 38.76 -16.43 64.68
CA GLU A 189 38.65 -15.04 65.16
C GLU A 189 38.30 -14.08 64.01
N ARG A 190 38.88 -14.29 62.82
CA ARG A 190 38.56 -13.49 61.64
C ARG A 190 37.12 -13.70 61.17
N ILE A 191 36.64 -14.94 61.15
CA ILE A 191 35.25 -15.29 60.84
C ILE A 191 34.30 -14.61 61.83
N CYS A 192 34.58 -14.67 63.13
CA CYS A 192 33.78 -13.98 64.15
C CYS A 192 33.79 -12.46 64.01
N LYS A 193 34.94 -11.88 63.65
CA LYS A 193 35.12 -10.43 63.54
C LYS A 193 34.40 -9.83 62.31
N TYR A 194 34.52 -10.46 61.15
CA TYR A 194 34.00 -9.91 59.88
C TYR A 194 32.72 -10.61 59.38
N GLY A 195 32.39 -11.77 59.95
CA GLY A 195 31.21 -12.57 59.62
C GLY A 195 29.88 -11.83 59.66
N PRO A 196 29.56 -11.05 60.71
CA PRO A 196 28.29 -10.31 60.78
C PRO A 196 28.05 -9.41 59.56
N GLN A 197 29.09 -8.72 59.09
CA GLN A 197 29.00 -7.83 57.94
C GLN A 197 28.77 -8.60 56.64
N SER A 198 29.42 -9.75 56.46
CA SER A 198 29.21 -10.59 55.28
C SER A 198 27.83 -11.25 55.25
N LEU A 199 27.32 -11.71 56.39
CA LEU A 199 25.96 -12.25 56.51
C LEU A 199 24.91 -11.18 56.15
N GLU A 200 25.06 -9.95 56.67
CA GLU A 200 24.17 -8.86 56.30
C GLU A 200 24.28 -8.51 54.81
N SER A 201 25.48 -8.48 54.24
CA SER A 201 25.66 -8.27 52.79
C SER A 201 24.99 -9.37 51.95
N MET A 202 25.07 -10.64 52.36
CA MET A 202 24.41 -11.75 51.67
C MET A 202 22.89 -11.65 51.79
N LYS A 203 22.37 -11.30 52.96
CA LYS A 203 20.94 -11.03 53.17
C LYS A 203 20.43 -9.93 52.23
N GLN A 204 21.13 -8.80 52.13
CA GLN A 204 20.76 -7.72 51.22
C GLN A 204 20.81 -8.18 49.76
N SER A 205 21.80 -9.00 49.38
CA SER A 205 21.91 -9.59 48.05
C SER A 205 20.74 -10.53 47.71
N ILE A 206 20.31 -11.38 48.66
CA ILE A 206 19.16 -12.28 48.51
C ILE A 206 17.89 -11.47 48.30
N LEU A 207 17.67 -10.43 49.12
CA LEU A 207 16.50 -9.55 49.00
C LEU A 207 16.49 -8.73 47.70
N ALA A 208 17.65 -8.29 47.23
CA ALA A 208 17.80 -7.61 45.94
C ALA A 208 17.46 -8.56 44.78
N THR A 209 18.00 -9.80 44.82
CA THR A 209 17.69 -10.84 43.83
C THR A 209 16.21 -11.17 43.82
N GLN A 210 15.60 -11.35 44.99
CA GLN A 210 14.16 -11.56 45.12
C GLN A 210 13.35 -10.40 44.49
N SER A 211 13.76 -9.15 44.75
CA SER A 211 13.10 -7.98 44.17
C SER A 211 13.18 -7.98 42.64
N SER A 212 14.32 -8.39 42.08
CA SER A 212 14.52 -8.49 40.64
C SER A 212 13.63 -9.56 39.98
N LEU A 213 13.29 -10.64 40.70
CA LEU A 213 12.41 -11.70 40.22
C LEU A 213 10.97 -11.24 39.96
N PHE A 214 10.53 -10.12 40.57
CA PHE A 214 9.23 -9.51 40.28
C PHE A 214 9.24 -8.55 39.08
N GLY A 215 10.43 -8.16 38.61
CA GLY A 215 10.63 -7.24 37.51
C GLY A 215 10.65 -7.92 36.14
N ASN A 216 10.72 -7.12 35.08
CA ASN A 216 10.84 -7.64 33.71
C ASN A 216 12.22 -8.24 33.41
N SER A 217 13.25 -7.84 34.17
CA SER A 217 14.64 -8.30 34.06
C SER A 217 14.95 -9.40 35.09
N ALA A 218 14.01 -10.33 35.28
CA ALA A 218 14.24 -11.46 36.18
C ALA A 218 15.39 -12.32 35.65
N PRO A 219 16.35 -12.73 36.52
CA PRO A 219 17.40 -13.66 36.12
C PRO A 219 16.80 -14.97 35.62
N ASP A 220 17.46 -15.60 34.65
CA ASP A 220 17.04 -16.90 34.16
C ASP A 220 17.22 -17.98 35.27
N PRO A 221 16.50 -19.11 35.17
CA PRO A 221 16.53 -20.14 36.21
C PRO A 221 17.91 -20.71 36.51
N LEU A 222 18.80 -20.78 35.51
CA LEU A 222 20.16 -21.28 35.69
C LEU A 222 21.02 -20.25 36.44
N THR A 223 20.93 -18.98 36.08
CA THR A 223 21.59 -17.89 36.82
C THR A 223 21.10 -17.82 38.26
N LEU A 224 19.79 -17.95 38.50
CA LEU A 224 19.23 -17.96 39.85
C LEU A 224 19.74 -19.17 40.67
N ARG A 225 19.80 -20.36 40.06
CA ARG A 225 20.32 -21.57 40.70
C ARG A 225 21.82 -21.44 41.02
N ASN A 226 22.60 -20.90 40.09
CA ASN A 226 24.03 -20.66 40.29
C ASN A 226 24.28 -19.63 41.41
N TYR A 227 23.50 -18.55 41.43
CA TYR A 227 23.53 -17.57 42.50
C TYR A 227 23.20 -18.19 43.86
N ALA A 228 22.11 -18.98 43.94
CA ALA A 228 21.72 -19.67 45.16
C ALA A 228 22.80 -20.64 45.62
N ASN A 229 23.31 -21.49 44.74
CA ASN A 229 24.39 -22.44 45.06
C ASN A 229 25.65 -21.72 45.56
N LYS A 230 26.08 -20.65 44.88
CA LYS A 230 27.24 -19.85 45.31
C LYS A 230 27.03 -19.24 46.69
N THR A 231 25.83 -18.74 46.96
CA THR A 231 25.47 -18.16 48.25
C THR A 231 25.48 -19.22 49.36
N ARG A 232 24.90 -20.40 49.10
CA ARG A 232 24.89 -21.54 50.03
C ARG A 232 26.29 -22.04 50.33
N LEU A 233 27.13 -22.20 49.31
CA LEU A 233 28.54 -22.54 49.48
C LEU A 233 29.27 -21.53 50.38
N ALA A 234 29.01 -20.23 50.22
CA ALA A 234 29.60 -19.20 51.07
C ALA A 234 29.09 -19.27 52.53
N LEU A 235 27.84 -19.68 52.74
CA LEU A 235 27.23 -19.81 54.07
C LEU A 235 27.75 -21.03 54.87
N ASN A 236 28.24 -22.08 54.20
CA ASN A 236 28.84 -23.25 54.86
C ASN A 236 29.94 -22.88 55.87
N LEU A 237 30.69 -21.80 55.60
CA LEU A 237 31.71 -21.27 56.50
C LEU A 237 31.16 -20.91 57.90
N PHE A 238 29.92 -20.44 57.98
CA PHE A 238 29.29 -20.00 59.21
C PHE A 238 28.50 -21.09 59.92
N MET A 239 28.37 -22.28 59.31
CA MET A 239 27.63 -23.42 59.85
C MET A 239 28.53 -24.44 60.57
N GLU A 240 29.82 -24.14 60.75
CA GLU A 240 30.72 -25.01 61.51
C GLU A 240 30.43 -24.95 63.01
N ASN A 241 30.52 -26.10 63.69
CA ASN A 241 30.08 -26.27 65.09
C ASN A 241 30.77 -25.35 66.10
N ASP A 242 31.92 -24.77 65.76
CA ASP A 242 32.71 -23.89 66.61
C ASP A 242 32.55 -22.40 66.29
N VAL A 243 31.79 -22.05 65.25
CA VAL A 243 31.32 -20.69 65.00
C VAL A 243 30.26 -20.33 66.05
N PRO A 244 30.19 -19.09 66.58
CA PRO A 244 29.16 -18.70 67.54
C PRO A 244 27.73 -18.97 67.05
N GLU A 245 26.88 -19.49 67.93
CA GLU A 245 25.49 -19.91 67.63
C GLU A 245 24.65 -18.82 66.93
N HIS A 246 24.84 -17.54 67.30
CA HIS A 246 24.12 -16.44 66.66
C HIS A 246 24.46 -16.25 65.18
N LEU A 247 25.69 -16.53 64.76
CA LEU A 247 26.08 -16.49 63.34
C LEU A 247 25.59 -17.74 62.60
N GLN A 248 25.65 -18.91 63.25
CA GLN A 248 25.11 -20.15 62.70
C GLN A 248 23.61 -20.03 62.41
N SER A 249 22.84 -19.48 63.35
CA SER A 249 21.40 -19.28 63.19
C SER A 249 21.09 -18.37 62.00
N VAL A 250 21.76 -17.20 61.90
CA VAL A 250 21.55 -16.29 60.77
C VAL A 250 21.98 -16.93 59.44
N ALA A 251 23.08 -17.67 59.43
CA ALA A 251 23.54 -18.37 58.23
C ALA A 251 22.57 -19.47 57.79
N SER A 252 22.00 -20.22 58.73
CA SER A 252 20.97 -21.24 58.49
C SER A 252 19.72 -20.61 57.87
N ASP A 253 19.24 -19.49 58.41
CA ASP A 253 18.08 -18.76 57.86
C ASP A 253 18.35 -18.28 56.43
N LEU A 254 19.57 -17.82 56.13
CA LEU A 254 19.96 -17.39 54.79
C LEU A 254 20.15 -18.56 53.81
N ASP A 255 20.63 -19.73 54.28
CA ASP A 255 20.73 -20.94 53.44
C ASP A 255 19.33 -21.43 53.05
N GLU A 256 18.40 -21.43 54.00
CA GLU A 256 16.99 -21.75 53.74
C GLU A 256 16.38 -20.75 52.74
N ALA A 257 16.59 -19.44 52.93
CA ALA A 257 16.14 -18.42 51.99
C ALA A 257 16.73 -18.62 50.57
N ALA A 258 18.01 -19.00 50.46
CA ALA A 258 18.64 -19.28 49.17
C ALA A 258 18.04 -20.52 48.49
N ARG A 259 17.69 -21.58 49.24
CA ARG A 259 16.98 -22.75 48.70
C ARG A 259 15.57 -22.39 48.25
N GLU A 260 14.87 -21.57 49.04
CA GLU A 260 13.53 -21.11 48.72
C GLU A 260 13.47 -20.23 47.47
N LEU A 261 14.48 -19.39 47.21
CA LEU A 261 14.55 -18.61 45.97
C LEU A 261 14.40 -19.49 44.73
N VAL A 262 15.09 -20.65 44.72
CA VAL A 262 15.04 -21.59 43.60
C VAL A 262 13.73 -22.36 43.58
N SER A 263 13.26 -22.87 44.72
CA SER A 263 12.03 -23.66 44.78
C SER A 263 10.77 -22.85 44.48
N MET A 264 10.77 -21.55 44.81
CA MET A 264 9.66 -20.63 44.55
C MET A 264 9.71 -19.97 43.16
N SER A 265 10.70 -20.27 42.30
CA SER A 265 10.82 -19.70 40.95
C SER A 265 9.49 -19.73 40.16
N PRO A 266 8.73 -20.85 40.12
CA PRO A 266 7.46 -20.88 39.39
C PRO A 266 6.40 -19.89 39.92
N LEU A 267 6.45 -19.56 41.22
CA LEU A 267 5.53 -18.60 41.83
C LEU A 267 5.88 -17.16 41.44
N TYR A 268 7.18 -16.82 41.32
CA TYR A 268 7.60 -15.52 40.78
C TYR A 268 7.21 -15.39 39.31
N ASP A 269 7.38 -16.44 38.50
CA ASP A 269 6.96 -16.49 37.10
C ASP A 269 5.45 -16.25 36.96
N TYR A 270 4.67 -16.90 37.83
CA TYR A 270 3.23 -16.70 37.94
C TYR A 270 2.86 -15.22 38.18
N VAL A 271 3.48 -14.58 39.17
CA VAL A 271 3.23 -13.16 39.50
C VAL A 271 3.61 -12.25 38.33
N ARG A 272 4.75 -12.49 37.67
CA ARG A 272 5.18 -11.72 36.50
C ARG A 272 4.20 -11.85 35.34
N GLU A 273 3.81 -13.08 35.01
CA GLU A 273 2.86 -13.34 33.93
C GLU A 273 1.49 -12.70 34.22
N ARG A 274 1.03 -12.78 35.47
CA ARG A 274 -0.21 -12.13 35.91
C ARG A 274 -0.14 -10.61 35.73
N ARG A 275 0.95 -9.97 36.18
CA ARG A 275 1.17 -8.52 36.01
C ARG A 275 1.21 -8.12 34.53
N ARG A 276 1.86 -8.92 33.68
CA ARG A 276 1.89 -8.68 32.22
C ARG A 276 0.47 -8.73 31.62
N ARG A 277 -0.35 -9.71 32.00
CA ARG A 277 -1.74 -9.82 31.53
C ARG A 277 -2.61 -8.66 32.01
N ILE A 278 -2.47 -8.24 33.28
CA ILE A 278 -3.18 -7.07 33.82
C ILE A 278 -2.78 -5.80 33.05
N ALA A 279 -1.48 -5.61 32.80
CA ALA A 279 -0.99 -4.47 32.02
C ALA A 279 -1.52 -4.50 30.57
N ALA A 280 -1.52 -5.66 29.93
CA ALA A 280 -2.10 -5.84 28.60
C ALA A 280 -3.60 -5.53 28.56
N LEU A 281 -4.36 -5.97 29.58
CA LEU A 281 -5.78 -5.64 29.72
C LEU A 281 -6.00 -4.12 29.86
N ARG A 282 -5.26 -3.44 30.76
CA ARG A 282 -5.36 -1.98 30.93
C ARG A 282 -4.99 -1.23 29.64
N GLN A 283 -3.98 -1.70 28.91
CA GLN A 283 -3.60 -1.12 27.62
C GLN A 283 -4.70 -1.32 26.57
N ALA A 284 -5.33 -2.51 26.51
CA ALA A 284 -6.46 -2.77 25.62
C ALA A 284 -7.66 -1.85 25.95
N VAL A 285 -7.99 -1.69 27.24
CA VAL A 285 -9.01 -0.75 27.74
C VAL A 285 -8.72 0.68 27.27
N LYS A 286 -7.51 1.18 27.49
CA LYS A 286 -7.10 2.52 27.03
C LYS A 286 -7.24 2.68 25.51
N SER A 287 -6.88 1.63 24.76
CA SER A 287 -6.95 1.65 23.29
C SER A 287 -8.38 1.70 22.75
N LEU A 288 -9.34 1.06 23.43
CA LEU A 288 -10.77 1.12 23.08
C LEU A 288 -11.37 2.47 23.47
N ALA A 289 -11.06 2.97 24.67
CA ALA A 289 -11.50 4.29 25.11
C ALA A 289 -11.06 5.39 24.14
N ALA A 290 -9.82 5.32 23.63
CA ALA A 290 -9.30 6.25 22.63
C ALA A 290 -10.02 6.16 21.26
N ALA A 291 -10.62 5.01 20.92
CA ALA A 291 -11.35 4.84 19.66
C ALA A 291 -12.76 5.47 19.69
N LYS A 292 -13.29 5.80 20.88
CA LYS A 292 -14.67 6.28 21.05
C LYS A 292 -14.90 7.65 20.40
N ALA A 293 -13.99 8.59 20.66
CA ALA A 293 -14.15 9.97 20.18
C ALA A 293 -14.09 10.09 18.65
N PRO A 294 -13.14 9.46 17.92
CA PRO A 294 -13.15 9.46 16.46
C PRO A 294 -14.42 8.84 15.86
N LEU A 295 -14.87 7.69 16.38
CA LEU A 295 -16.08 7.02 15.89
C LEU A 295 -17.33 7.88 16.11
N THR A 296 -17.47 8.46 17.30
CA THR A 296 -18.57 9.40 17.62
C THR A 296 -18.52 10.62 16.71
N GLY A 297 -17.33 11.15 16.43
CA GLY A 297 -17.15 12.27 15.51
C GLY A 297 -17.61 11.97 14.08
N GLU A 298 -17.37 10.76 13.55
CA GLU A 298 -17.90 10.36 12.23
C GLU A 298 -19.43 10.19 12.23
N ILE A 299 -20.00 9.64 13.31
CA ILE A 299 -21.46 9.56 13.50
C ILE A 299 -22.08 10.97 13.50
N ASP A 300 -21.47 11.91 14.22
CA ASP A 300 -21.96 13.29 14.32
C ASP A 300 -21.78 14.05 13.00
N LYS A 301 -20.68 13.81 12.27
CA LYS A 301 -20.50 14.34 10.90
C LYS A 301 -21.60 13.84 9.97
N LEU A 302 -21.91 12.55 10.01
CA LEU A 302 -23.02 11.98 9.23
C LEU A 302 -24.34 12.65 9.61
N ALA A 303 -24.66 12.73 10.90
CA ALA A 303 -25.88 13.37 11.39
C ALA A 303 -25.97 14.86 10.98
N GLY A 304 -24.85 15.57 10.93
CA GLY A 304 -24.78 16.99 10.56
C GLY A 304 -24.87 17.29 9.06
N LEU A 305 -24.83 16.29 8.18
CA LEU A 305 -24.92 16.52 6.72
C LEU A 305 -26.29 17.03 6.27
N VAL A 306 -27.35 16.67 6.99
CA VAL A 306 -28.74 17.03 6.68
C VAL A 306 -29.38 17.57 7.96
N PRO A 307 -30.02 18.75 7.93
CA PRO A 307 -30.75 19.25 9.09
C PRO A 307 -31.83 18.26 9.50
N ALA A 308 -32.15 18.20 10.80
CA ALA A 308 -33.16 17.30 11.34
C ALA A 308 -34.51 17.54 10.65
N ALA A 309 -34.80 16.69 9.67
CA ALA A 309 -36.03 16.68 8.90
C ALA A 309 -36.58 15.25 8.94
N ASP A 310 -37.89 15.14 9.18
CA ASP A 310 -38.62 13.89 9.15
C ASP A 310 -39.42 13.84 7.84
N PRO A 311 -38.85 13.29 6.76
CA PRO A 311 -39.54 13.28 5.48
C PRO A 311 -40.64 12.22 5.49
N ASP A 312 -41.90 12.62 5.61
CA ASP A 312 -43.02 11.69 5.45
C ASP A 312 -43.27 11.32 3.98
N GLU A 313 -42.90 12.22 3.07
CA GLU A 313 -43.08 12.07 1.63
C GLU A 313 -41.83 11.46 0.95
N PRO A 314 -41.98 10.42 0.10
CA PRO A 314 -40.85 9.76 -0.56
C PRO A 314 -39.99 10.69 -1.42
N MET A 315 -40.63 11.61 -2.14
CA MET A 315 -39.92 12.57 -2.99
C MET A 315 -39.16 13.62 -2.17
N ALA A 316 -39.67 13.98 -0.99
CA ALA A 316 -38.94 14.82 -0.06
C ALA A 316 -37.74 14.06 0.52
N ALA A 317 -37.92 12.78 0.89
CA ALA A 317 -36.86 11.91 1.40
C ALA A 317 -35.69 11.77 0.41
N LEU A 318 -35.96 11.54 -0.88
CA LEU A 318 -34.92 11.49 -1.91
C LEU A 318 -34.14 12.80 -2.04
N LYS A 319 -34.83 13.95 -1.99
CA LYS A 319 -34.19 15.27 -2.10
C LYS A 319 -33.29 15.60 -0.91
N LEU A 320 -33.52 14.99 0.25
CA LEU A 320 -32.68 15.16 1.43
C LEU A 320 -31.34 14.43 1.32
N ILE A 321 -31.21 13.42 0.45
CA ILE A 321 -29.96 12.65 0.32
C ILE A 321 -28.85 13.55 -0.28
N PRO A 322 -27.76 13.81 0.46
CA PRO A 322 -26.65 14.64 -0.03
C PRO A 322 -25.99 14.06 -1.30
N PRO A 323 -25.29 14.91 -2.09
CA PRO A 323 -24.50 14.44 -3.22
C PRO A 323 -23.46 13.39 -2.82
N ALA A 324 -23.16 12.43 -3.72
CA ALA A 324 -22.23 11.33 -3.46
C ALA A 324 -20.86 11.80 -2.94
N ALA A 325 -20.35 12.93 -3.43
CA ALA A 325 -19.08 13.51 -2.98
C ALA A 325 -19.01 13.81 -1.47
N LYS A 326 -20.16 14.05 -0.80
CA LYS A 326 -20.24 14.24 0.65
C LYS A 326 -20.41 12.93 1.43
N LEU A 327 -20.99 11.91 0.81
CA LEU A 327 -21.30 10.62 1.45
C LEU A 327 -20.13 9.63 1.35
N GLN A 328 -19.42 9.62 0.22
CA GLN A 328 -18.34 8.67 -0.05
C GLN A 328 -17.23 8.64 1.02
N PRO A 329 -16.73 9.79 1.54
CA PRO A 329 -15.72 9.74 2.59
C PRO A 329 -16.19 8.97 3.84
N LEU A 330 -17.45 9.18 4.26
CA LEU A 330 -18.07 8.48 5.39
C LEU A 330 -18.34 7.01 5.09
N GLN A 331 -18.76 6.71 3.86
CA GLN A 331 -19.02 5.35 3.38
C GLN A 331 -17.76 4.47 3.50
N PHE A 332 -16.58 5.03 3.26
CA PHE A 332 -15.31 4.31 3.39
C PHE A 332 -14.72 4.37 4.81
N SER A 333 -14.87 5.48 5.53
CA SER A 333 -14.27 5.64 6.87
C SER A 333 -15.00 4.83 7.95
N MET A 334 -16.34 4.87 7.97
CA MET A 334 -17.13 4.30 9.07
C MET A 334 -16.97 2.79 9.20
N PRO A 335 -17.11 1.96 8.14
CA PRO A 335 -16.97 0.51 8.26
C PRO A 335 -15.61 0.08 8.79
N LYS A 336 -14.54 0.77 8.36
CA LYS A 336 -13.18 0.51 8.85
C LYS A 336 -13.04 0.83 10.35
N MET A 337 -13.57 1.97 10.79
CA MET A 337 -13.53 2.33 12.22
C MET A 337 -14.36 1.39 13.09
N ILE A 338 -15.50 0.90 12.57
CA ILE A 338 -16.34 -0.09 13.25
C ILE A 338 -15.59 -1.41 13.40
N ASP A 339 -15.00 -1.95 12.32
CA ASP A 339 -14.21 -3.18 12.36
C ASP A 339 -13.00 -3.07 13.32
N ASP A 340 -12.27 -1.95 13.27
CA ASP A 340 -11.17 -1.68 14.21
C ASP A 340 -11.65 -1.61 15.68
N ALA A 341 -12.83 -1.05 15.92
CA ALA A 341 -13.43 -0.97 17.24
C ALA A 341 -13.93 -2.34 17.74
N GLU A 342 -14.56 -3.14 16.87
CA GLU A 342 -14.98 -4.52 17.17
C GLU A 342 -13.79 -5.40 17.54
N LYS A 343 -12.67 -5.31 16.80
CA LYS A 343 -11.42 -6.02 17.14
C LYS A 343 -10.89 -5.65 18.50
N LYS A 344 -10.86 -4.35 18.84
CA LYS A 344 -10.42 -3.87 20.17
C LYS A 344 -11.37 -4.33 21.27
N PHE A 345 -12.67 -4.32 21.01
CA PHE A 345 -13.70 -4.81 21.92
C PHE A 345 -13.54 -6.32 22.20
N ALA A 346 -13.29 -7.13 21.15
CA ALA A 346 -12.97 -8.55 21.27
C ALA A 346 -11.65 -8.80 22.01
N ALA A 347 -10.62 -7.97 21.76
CA ALA A 347 -9.33 -8.07 22.45
C ALA A 347 -9.45 -7.86 23.97
N ILE A 348 -10.30 -6.92 24.42
CA ILE A 348 -10.58 -6.75 25.86
C ILE A 348 -11.27 -7.98 26.43
N ARG A 349 -12.29 -8.54 25.74
CA ARG A 349 -12.98 -9.76 26.21
C ARG A 349 -12.00 -10.93 26.36
N SER A 350 -11.12 -11.14 25.38
CA SER A 350 -10.08 -12.15 25.44
C SER A 350 -9.07 -11.89 26.57
N ALA A 351 -8.65 -10.64 26.78
CA ALA A 351 -7.73 -10.28 27.86
C ALA A 351 -8.36 -10.47 29.25
N VAL A 352 -9.65 -10.16 29.43
CA VAL A 352 -10.39 -10.44 30.68
C VAL A 352 -10.41 -11.94 30.97
N GLU A 353 -10.72 -12.76 29.97
CA GLU A 353 -10.72 -14.22 30.09
C GLU A 353 -9.32 -14.77 30.41
N ALA A 354 -8.26 -14.22 29.80
CA ALA A 354 -6.87 -14.60 30.06
C ALA A 354 -6.42 -14.30 31.50
N VAL A 355 -6.89 -13.19 32.07
CA VAL A 355 -6.68 -12.85 33.50
C VAL A 355 -7.49 -13.77 34.41
N GLU A 356 -8.67 -14.22 33.97
CA GLU A 356 -9.55 -15.12 34.75
C GLU A 356 -9.07 -16.56 34.84
N LYS A 357 -8.58 -17.11 33.73
CA LYS A 357 -8.12 -18.50 33.66
C LYS A 357 -6.87 -18.78 34.50
N GLN A 358 -6.17 -17.75 34.96
CA GLN A 358 -4.93 -17.90 35.70
C GLN A 358 -5.21 -18.21 37.19
N MET A 359 -5.32 -19.49 37.53
CA MET A 359 -5.54 -19.93 38.92
C MET A 359 -4.31 -19.69 39.79
N PRO A 360 -4.48 -19.20 41.04
CA PRO A 360 -3.37 -19.08 41.98
C PRO A 360 -2.80 -20.47 42.32
N PRO A 361 -1.47 -20.58 42.48
CA PRO A 361 -0.84 -21.81 42.95
C PRO A 361 -1.32 -22.17 44.36
N SER A 362 -1.52 -23.46 44.64
CA SER A 362 -2.23 -23.96 45.83
C SER A 362 -1.41 -23.98 47.12
N LEU A 363 -0.09 -23.84 47.05
CA LEU A 363 0.81 -23.91 48.20
C LEU A 363 1.81 -22.77 48.14
N ILE A 364 1.64 -21.78 49.03
CA ILE A 364 2.61 -20.71 49.27
C ILE A 364 3.17 -20.96 50.67
N PRO A 365 4.48 -21.20 50.82
CA PRO A 365 5.11 -21.24 52.14
C PRO A 365 4.99 -19.85 52.79
N THR A 366 4.12 -19.68 53.78
CA THR A 366 3.85 -18.37 54.40
C THR A 366 4.74 -18.05 55.60
N ASP A 367 5.39 -19.07 56.17
CA ASP A 367 6.18 -18.92 57.39
C ASP A 367 7.55 -18.28 57.15
N SER A 368 8.08 -18.37 55.93
CA SER A 368 9.40 -17.85 55.57
C SER A 368 9.43 -16.35 55.25
N MET A 369 10.62 -15.76 55.31
CA MET A 369 10.84 -14.34 54.98
C MET A 369 10.42 -14.02 53.53
N LEU A 370 10.78 -14.89 52.59
CA LEU A 370 10.49 -14.69 51.17
C LEU A 370 9.00 -14.95 50.88
N GLY A 371 8.43 -15.96 51.54
CA GLY A 371 7.03 -16.34 51.50
C GLY A 371 6.06 -15.21 51.79
N LYS A 372 6.26 -14.49 52.90
CA LYS A 372 5.41 -13.34 53.30
C LYS A 372 5.39 -12.22 52.27
N ARG A 373 6.51 -11.99 51.59
CA ARG A 373 6.59 -10.96 50.54
C ARG A 373 5.88 -11.43 49.27
N LEU A 374 6.11 -12.68 48.87
CA LEU A 374 5.46 -13.28 47.71
C LEU A 374 3.93 -13.34 47.89
N ASP A 375 3.44 -13.71 49.07
CA ASP A 375 2.03 -13.69 49.42
C ASP A 375 1.44 -12.28 49.28
N ARG A 376 2.13 -11.25 49.80
CA ARG A 376 1.71 -9.84 49.60
C ARG A 376 1.61 -9.47 48.12
N GLU A 377 2.54 -9.93 47.28
CA GLU A 377 2.54 -9.63 45.85
C GLU A 377 1.44 -10.36 45.08
N ILE A 378 1.13 -11.60 45.46
CA ILE A 378 0.00 -12.36 44.92
C ILE A 378 -1.31 -11.65 45.28
N ASN A 379 -1.50 -11.30 46.55
CA ASN A 379 -2.68 -10.59 47.03
C ASN A 379 -2.84 -9.19 46.38
N SER A 380 -1.74 -8.46 46.18
CA SER A 380 -1.76 -7.20 45.41
C SER A 380 -2.19 -7.43 43.96
N GLY A 381 -1.66 -8.47 43.31
CA GLY A 381 -2.04 -8.85 41.96
C GLY A 381 -3.51 -9.30 41.81
N GLU A 382 -4.13 -9.80 42.87
CA GLU A 382 -5.57 -10.10 42.90
C GLU A 382 -6.42 -8.83 42.94
N SER A 383 -6.07 -7.88 43.81
CA SER A 383 -6.73 -6.58 43.89
C SER A 383 -6.60 -5.81 42.55
N ASP A 384 -5.40 -5.79 41.97
CA ASP A 384 -5.14 -5.16 40.67
C ASP A 384 -5.93 -5.79 39.53
N ALA A 385 -6.02 -7.13 39.50
CA ALA A 385 -6.80 -7.86 38.51
C ALA A 385 -8.31 -7.52 38.63
N ALA A 386 -8.85 -7.49 39.85
CA ALA A 386 -10.24 -7.13 40.09
C ALA A 386 -10.52 -5.68 39.64
N GLY A 387 -9.61 -4.76 39.94
CA GLY A 387 -9.69 -3.36 39.48
C GLY A 387 -9.68 -3.25 37.95
N ALA A 388 -8.74 -3.91 37.28
CA ALA A 388 -8.63 -3.89 35.82
C ALA A 388 -9.85 -4.54 35.13
N LYS A 389 -10.40 -5.62 35.70
CA LYS A 389 -11.64 -6.25 35.19
C LYS A 389 -12.85 -5.31 35.33
N LYS A 390 -12.99 -4.61 36.47
CA LYS A 390 -14.06 -3.63 36.69
C LYS A 390 -13.96 -2.47 35.70
N GLU A 391 -12.76 -1.95 35.47
CA GLU A 391 -12.49 -0.89 34.49
C GLU A 391 -12.82 -1.35 33.05
N ALA A 392 -12.42 -2.58 32.70
CA ALA A 392 -12.74 -3.19 31.41
C ALA A 392 -14.25 -3.34 31.21
N ALA A 393 -14.98 -3.88 32.21
CA ALA A 393 -16.43 -4.02 32.15
C ALA A 393 -17.14 -2.67 31.99
N ALA A 394 -16.71 -1.64 32.74
CA ALA A 394 -17.26 -0.28 32.61
C ALA A 394 -17.01 0.31 31.21
N THR A 395 -15.80 0.12 30.66
CA THR A 395 -15.44 0.62 29.32
C THR A 395 -16.23 -0.10 28.22
N LEU A 396 -16.40 -1.43 28.33
CA LEU A 396 -17.21 -2.19 27.38
C LEU A 396 -18.68 -1.73 27.41
N ALA A 397 -19.27 -1.55 28.60
CA ALA A 397 -20.65 -1.10 28.76
C ALA A 397 -20.88 0.34 28.24
N ASP A 398 -19.89 1.23 28.39
CA ASP A 398 -19.95 2.60 27.87
C ASP A 398 -19.74 2.68 26.34
N PHE A 399 -18.96 1.75 25.76
CA PHE A 399 -18.64 1.75 24.33
C PHE A 399 -19.68 1.02 23.47
N GLU A 400 -20.30 -0.04 24.00
CA GLU A 400 -21.26 -0.89 23.27
C GLU A 400 -22.41 -0.11 22.61
N PRO A 401 -23.08 0.86 23.27
CA PRO A 401 -24.12 1.68 22.62
C PRO A 401 -23.60 2.52 21.44
N VAL A 402 -22.37 3.01 21.53
CA VAL A 402 -21.74 3.80 20.45
C VAL A 402 -21.45 2.91 19.24
N LEU A 403 -20.94 1.71 19.49
CA LEU A 403 -20.65 0.73 18.43
C LEU A 403 -21.93 0.26 17.73
N ASN A 404 -22.98 -0.08 18.50
CA ASN A 404 -24.27 -0.47 17.95
C ASN A 404 -24.88 0.66 17.11
N ARG A 405 -24.85 1.90 17.62
CA ARG A 405 -25.29 3.07 16.85
C ARG A 405 -24.48 3.22 15.57
N ALA A 406 -23.14 3.13 15.63
CA ALA A 406 -22.28 3.24 14.46
C ALA A 406 -22.65 2.20 13.39
N GLY A 407 -22.90 0.95 13.79
CA GLY A 407 -23.33 -0.13 12.89
C GLY A 407 -24.66 0.18 12.19
N SER A 408 -25.67 0.61 12.94
CA SER A 408 -26.97 1.00 12.39
C SER A 408 -26.87 2.20 11.44
N GLU A 409 -26.02 3.18 11.77
CA GLU A 409 -25.76 4.37 10.94
C GLU A 409 -24.99 4.02 9.66
N ALA A 410 -23.97 3.16 9.73
CA ALA A 410 -23.21 2.72 8.56
C ALA A 410 -24.10 1.93 7.59
N SER A 411 -24.96 1.07 8.10
CA SER A 411 -25.95 0.34 7.28
C SER A 411 -26.97 1.30 6.64
N ALA A 412 -27.44 2.32 7.37
CA ALA A 412 -28.32 3.34 6.82
C ALA A 412 -27.62 4.14 5.71
N LEU A 413 -26.37 4.54 5.94
CA LEU A 413 -25.54 5.27 5.00
C LEU A 413 -25.33 4.48 3.71
N GLU A 414 -25.05 3.17 3.80
CA GLU A 414 -24.87 2.33 2.62
C GLU A 414 -26.13 2.32 1.74
N VAL A 415 -27.31 2.16 2.35
CA VAL A 415 -28.59 2.20 1.62
C VAL A 415 -28.85 3.60 1.03
N ALA A 416 -28.57 4.67 1.79
CA ALA A 416 -28.72 6.04 1.31
C ALA A 416 -27.81 6.35 0.12
N VAL A 417 -26.56 5.84 0.11
CA VAL A 417 -25.64 5.99 -1.03
C VAL A 417 -26.18 5.29 -2.27
N ARG A 418 -26.71 4.06 -2.15
CA ARG A 418 -27.30 3.36 -3.31
C ARG A 418 -28.52 4.11 -3.88
N TRP A 419 -29.33 4.71 -3.01
CA TRP A 419 -30.41 5.61 -3.45
C TRP A 419 -29.87 6.85 -4.16
N ARG A 420 -28.77 7.44 -3.68
CA ARG A 420 -28.13 8.57 -4.34
C ARG A 420 -27.61 8.20 -5.74
N GLU A 421 -26.95 7.05 -5.86
CA GLU A 421 -26.46 6.54 -7.14
C GLU A 421 -27.60 6.34 -8.15
N TYR A 422 -28.72 5.76 -7.70
CA TYR A 422 -29.92 5.66 -8.51
C TYR A 422 -30.41 7.03 -9.00
N MET A 423 -30.50 8.02 -8.10
CA MET A 423 -30.93 9.37 -8.46
C MET A 423 -30.01 10.00 -9.49
N ASP A 424 -28.69 9.91 -9.29
CA ASP A 424 -27.69 10.47 -10.20
C ASP A 424 -27.78 9.83 -11.60
N MET A 425 -27.94 8.50 -11.67
CA MET A 425 -28.13 7.79 -12.93
C MET A 425 -29.46 8.15 -13.61
N ALA A 426 -30.55 8.22 -12.85
CA ALA A 426 -31.87 8.57 -13.37
C ALA A 426 -31.91 10.03 -13.87
N GLU A 427 -31.30 10.97 -13.14
CA GLU A 427 -31.18 12.37 -13.56
C GLU A 427 -30.32 12.50 -14.82
N LYS A 428 -29.18 11.81 -14.89
CA LYS A 428 -28.33 11.77 -16.08
C LYS A 428 -29.08 11.21 -17.30
N ALA A 429 -29.84 10.13 -17.12
CA ALA A 429 -30.67 9.56 -18.18
C ALA A 429 -31.75 10.54 -18.67
N ARG A 430 -32.43 11.23 -17.73
CA ARG A 430 -33.42 12.28 -18.06
C ARG A 430 -32.78 13.49 -18.75
N LEU A 431 -31.56 13.87 -18.39
CA LEU A 431 -30.79 14.93 -19.06
C LEU A 431 -30.46 14.54 -20.50
N ILE A 432 -29.96 13.31 -20.71
CA ILE A 432 -29.66 12.78 -22.04
C ILE A 432 -30.93 12.69 -22.89
N GLU A 433 -32.03 12.18 -22.33
CA GLU A 433 -33.34 12.17 -23.00
C GLU A 433 -33.78 13.58 -23.42
N ARG A 434 -33.66 14.57 -22.52
CA ARG A 434 -33.99 15.97 -22.86
C ARG A 434 -33.11 16.52 -23.97
N LEU A 435 -31.79 16.29 -23.92
CA LEU A 435 -30.86 16.74 -24.95
C LEU A 435 -31.16 16.12 -26.31
N ILE A 436 -31.43 14.81 -26.34
CA ILE A 436 -31.84 14.08 -27.53
C ILE A 436 -33.13 14.68 -28.12
N ARG A 437 -34.14 14.92 -27.29
CA ARG A 437 -35.42 15.52 -27.74
C ARG A 437 -35.26 16.95 -28.22
N GLN A 438 -34.44 17.76 -27.55
CA GLN A 438 -34.18 19.16 -27.90
C GLN A 438 -33.41 19.28 -29.23
N ASN A 439 -32.40 18.42 -29.45
CA ASN A 439 -31.64 18.43 -30.69
C ASN A 439 -32.44 17.84 -31.87
N GLY A 440 -33.41 16.96 -31.60
CA GLY A 440 -34.18 16.27 -32.63
C GLY A 440 -33.35 15.34 -33.50
N ALA A 441 -33.98 14.67 -34.47
CA ALA A 441 -33.28 13.74 -35.36
C ALA A 441 -32.25 14.43 -36.27
N GLU A 442 -32.47 15.70 -36.59
CA GLU A 442 -31.55 16.48 -37.42
C GLU A 442 -30.26 16.84 -36.66
N GLY A 443 -30.40 17.27 -35.41
CA GLY A 443 -29.32 17.80 -34.59
C GLY A 443 -28.50 16.76 -33.84
N ILE A 444 -28.91 15.50 -33.80
CA ILE A 444 -28.12 14.40 -33.25
C ILE A 444 -27.13 13.91 -34.31
N HIS A 445 -25.91 13.58 -33.88
CA HIS A 445 -24.82 13.18 -34.78
C HIS A 445 -24.61 14.21 -35.91
N ALA A 446 -24.57 15.49 -35.52
CA ALA A 446 -24.38 16.65 -36.36
C ALA A 446 -23.35 17.60 -35.72
N TYR A 447 -23.10 18.74 -36.36
CA TYR A 447 -22.32 19.82 -35.78
C TYR A 447 -23.00 21.18 -35.92
N TYR A 448 -22.66 22.08 -35.02
CA TYR A 448 -23.11 23.47 -35.01
C TYR A 448 -21.91 24.40 -35.14
N ILE A 449 -22.15 25.58 -35.70
CA ILE A 449 -21.15 26.63 -35.89
C ILE A 449 -21.61 27.82 -35.04
N GLU A 450 -20.81 28.20 -34.05
CA GLU A 450 -21.05 29.39 -33.22
C GLU A 450 -20.11 30.51 -33.66
N ARG A 451 -20.70 31.66 -34.01
CA ARG A 451 -19.99 32.87 -34.44
C ARG A 451 -20.65 34.09 -33.81
N GLN A 452 -19.88 34.88 -33.06
CA GLN A 452 -20.33 36.13 -32.43
C GLN A 452 -21.63 35.99 -31.59
N GLY A 453 -21.81 34.86 -30.91
CA GLY A 453 -23.01 34.58 -30.10
C GLY A 453 -24.20 33.99 -30.86
N SER A 454 -24.14 33.93 -32.20
CA SER A 454 -25.14 33.23 -33.02
C SER A 454 -24.72 31.79 -33.26
N ARG A 455 -25.67 30.86 -33.19
CA ARG A 455 -25.47 29.43 -33.47
C ARG A 455 -26.17 29.05 -34.77
N PHE A 456 -25.41 28.50 -35.71
CA PHE A 456 -25.85 28.05 -37.02
C PHE A 456 -25.80 26.51 -37.09
N GLY A 457 -26.73 25.91 -37.83
CA GLY A 457 -26.88 24.46 -37.97
C GLY A 457 -28.25 23.97 -37.47
N PRO A 458 -28.44 22.65 -37.33
CA PRO A 458 -27.42 21.60 -37.43
C PRO A 458 -26.93 21.34 -38.87
N TYR A 459 -25.64 21.03 -39.01
CA TYR A 459 -25.03 20.60 -40.28
C TYR A 459 -24.59 19.14 -40.21
N GLN A 460 -24.65 18.44 -41.35
CA GLN A 460 -24.29 17.03 -41.45
C GLN A 460 -22.79 16.87 -41.76
N PHE A 461 -22.16 15.79 -41.30
CA PHE A 461 -20.76 15.53 -41.65
C PHE A 461 -20.58 15.40 -43.16
N GLU A 462 -19.42 15.83 -43.66
CA GLU A 462 -19.08 15.95 -45.08
C GLU A 462 -19.89 17.00 -45.86
N GLN A 463 -20.96 17.58 -45.29
CA GLN A 463 -21.70 18.68 -45.90
C GLN A 463 -20.81 19.94 -45.99
N SER A 464 -20.70 20.51 -47.19
CA SER A 464 -20.05 21.80 -47.39
C SER A 464 -20.93 22.94 -46.91
N VAL A 465 -20.33 23.88 -46.19
CA VAL A 465 -20.97 25.08 -45.66
C VAL A 465 -20.13 26.28 -46.07
N ASP A 466 -20.74 27.22 -46.77
CA ASP A 466 -20.10 28.49 -47.11
C ASP A 466 -20.27 29.47 -45.95
N LEU A 467 -19.14 29.90 -45.37
CA LEU A 467 -19.10 30.88 -44.27
C LEU A 467 -18.58 32.27 -44.73
N GLY A 468 -18.45 32.48 -46.05
CA GLY A 468 -17.89 33.68 -46.67
C GLY A 468 -16.36 33.70 -46.74
N ALA A 469 -15.69 32.86 -45.96
CA ALA A 469 -14.23 32.68 -45.97
C ALA A 469 -13.76 31.56 -46.91
N GLY A 470 -14.71 30.88 -47.56
CA GLY A 470 -14.53 29.64 -48.29
C GLY A 470 -15.56 28.59 -47.86
N GLU A 471 -15.72 27.57 -48.70
CA GLU A 471 -16.54 26.40 -48.39
C GLU A 471 -15.75 25.48 -47.45
N LEU A 472 -16.29 25.27 -46.25
CA LEU A 472 -15.70 24.41 -45.23
C LEU A 472 -16.57 23.19 -45.00
N LEU A 473 -15.99 22.12 -44.49
CA LEU A 473 -16.74 20.94 -44.05
C LEU A 473 -16.08 20.31 -42.82
N ILE A 474 -16.86 19.59 -42.03
CA ILE A 474 -16.36 18.79 -40.92
C ILE A 474 -16.42 17.31 -41.27
N ARG A 475 -15.33 16.61 -40.95
CA ARG A 475 -15.26 15.15 -40.96
C ARG A 475 -15.23 14.61 -39.54
N ASN A 476 -15.82 13.43 -39.35
CA ASN A 476 -15.72 12.64 -38.13
C ASN A 476 -14.95 11.35 -38.45
N ASN A 477 -13.70 11.27 -38.00
CA ASN A 477 -12.85 10.10 -38.29
C ASN A 477 -13.09 8.96 -37.29
N SER A 478 -13.29 9.29 -36.01
CA SER A 478 -13.64 8.36 -34.94
C SER A 478 -13.98 9.08 -33.63
N GLY A 479 -14.97 8.56 -32.90
CA GLY A 479 -15.33 9.04 -31.57
C GLY A 479 -15.69 10.52 -31.54
N LYS A 480 -14.95 11.30 -30.74
CA LYS A 480 -15.13 12.76 -30.59
C LYS A 480 -14.16 13.58 -31.45
N THR A 481 -13.41 12.93 -32.35
CA THR A 481 -12.43 13.62 -33.20
C THR A 481 -13.10 14.26 -34.40
N ILE A 482 -13.04 15.59 -34.47
CA ILE A 482 -13.49 16.37 -35.61
C ILE A 482 -12.32 16.96 -36.38
N GLU A 483 -12.42 16.95 -37.70
CA GLU A 483 -11.47 17.61 -38.60
C GLU A 483 -12.19 18.65 -39.44
N LEU A 484 -11.69 19.89 -39.45
CA LEU A 484 -12.18 20.93 -40.34
C LEU A 484 -11.34 20.95 -41.61
N TRP A 485 -12.02 20.91 -42.75
CA TRP A 485 -11.41 20.86 -44.07
C TRP A 485 -11.84 22.05 -44.92
N ASP A 486 -10.90 22.57 -45.72
CA ASP A 486 -11.19 23.47 -46.83
C ASP A 486 -11.71 22.63 -48.01
N HIS A 487 -12.98 22.79 -48.36
CA HIS A 487 -13.66 21.96 -49.37
C HIS A 487 -12.99 22.10 -50.74
N LYS A 488 -12.62 23.32 -51.15
CA LYS A 488 -12.04 23.59 -52.48
C LYS A 488 -10.61 23.11 -52.59
N ARG A 489 -9.84 23.21 -51.50
CA ARG A 489 -8.42 22.79 -51.50
C ARG A 489 -8.23 21.32 -51.12
N ASP A 490 -9.27 20.67 -50.62
CA ASP A 490 -9.24 19.33 -50.00
C ASP A 490 -8.03 19.19 -49.06
N LYS A 491 -7.93 20.15 -48.13
CA LYS A 491 -6.84 20.22 -47.15
C LYS A 491 -7.40 20.34 -45.74
N PRO A 492 -6.92 19.52 -44.78
CA PRO A 492 -7.29 19.71 -43.37
C PRO A 492 -6.72 21.05 -42.89
N LEU A 493 -7.57 21.85 -42.27
CA LEU A 493 -7.20 23.10 -41.61
C LEU A 493 -6.75 22.83 -40.18
N THR A 494 -7.48 21.99 -39.45
CA THR A 494 -7.21 21.65 -38.05
C THR A 494 -8.01 20.42 -37.61
N THR A 495 -7.53 19.74 -36.56
CA THR A 495 -8.14 18.55 -35.96
C THR A 495 -8.24 18.73 -34.45
N ASN A 496 -9.34 18.27 -33.82
CA ASN A 496 -9.51 18.30 -32.37
C ASN A 496 -10.24 17.05 -31.87
N ALA A 497 -9.76 16.44 -30.78
CA ALA A 497 -10.30 15.21 -30.19
C ALA A 497 -11.50 15.42 -29.23
N ASN A 498 -11.81 16.67 -28.85
CA ASN A 498 -12.78 16.96 -27.78
C ASN A 498 -14.21 17.21 -28.28
N GLY A 499 -14.49 17.02 -29.57
CA GLY A 499 -15.79 17.35 -30.18
C GLY A 499 -16.09 18.85 -30.26
N ALA A 500 -15.15 19.71 -29.88
CA ALA A 500 -15.28 21.16 -29.98
C ALA A 500 -13.97 21.76 -30.50
N MET A 501 -14.06 22.73 -31.41
CA MET A 501 -12.88 23.34 -32.03
C MET A 501 -13.09 24.83 -32.29
N LEU A 502 -12.11 25.66 -31.94
CA LEU A 502 -12.11 27.10 -32.20
C LEU A 502 -11.13 27.42 -33.33
N VAL A 503 -11.61 28.04 -34.40
CA VAL A 503 -10.80 28.39 -35.57
C VAL A 503 -11.00 29.85 -35.92
N ALA A 504 -9.90 30.57 -36.12
CA ALA A 504 -9.90 31.94 -36.59
C ALA A 504 -10.09 31.95 -38.12
N LEU A 505 -11.34 32.10 -38.59
CA LEU A 505 -11.64 32.13 -40.02
C LEU A 505 -11.47 33.55 -40.58
N PRO A 506 -11.00 33.72 -41.82
CA PRO A 506 -10.97 35.02 -42.47
C PRO A 506 -12.35 35.70 -42.40
N ALA A 507 -12.38 36.97 -42.00
CA ALA A 507 -13.61 37.75 -42.09
C ALA A 507 -13.99 37.92 -43.57
N PRO A 508 -15.30 37.99 -43.90
CA PRO A 508 -15.71 38.45 -45.22
C PRO A 508 -15.06 39.82 -45.50
N PRO A 509 -14.76 40.15 -46.77
CA PRO A 509 -14.19 41.45 -47.10
C PRO A 509 -15.07 42.56 -46.51
N PRO A 510 -14.46 43.62 -45.94
CA PRO A 510 -15.20 44.72 -45.35
C PRO A 510 -16.19 45.28 -46.37
N GLY A 511 -17.36 45.71 -45.88
CA GLY A 511 -18.33 46.39 -46.73
C GLY A 511 -17.71 47.64 -47.38
N PRO A 512 -18.29 48.18 -48.46
CA PRO A 512 -17.77 49.37 -49.14
C PRO A 512 -17.57 50.59 -48.22
N ASP A 513 -18.25 50.61 -47.07
CA ASP A 513 -18.21 51.67 -46.07
C ASP A 513 -17.33 51.35 -44.83
N GLU A 514 -16.75 50.14 -44.73
CA GLU A 514 -15.86 49.77 -43.62
C GLU A 514 -14.40 50.14 -43.93
N GLU A 515 -13.79 50.96 -43.07
CA GLU A 515 -12.37 51.29 -43.18
C GLU A 515 -11.52 50.01 -43.04
N VAL A 516 -10.63 49.80 -44.03
CA VAL A 516 -9.67 48.70 -44.03
C VAL A 516 -8.57 49.03 -43.04
N GLU A 517 -8.54 48.34 -41.90
CA GLU A 517 -7.41 48.43 -40.98
C GLU A 517 -6.14 47.96 -41.69
N VAL A 518 -5.15 48.83 -41.75
CA VAL A 518 -3.82 48.52 -42.26
C VAL A 518 -2.85 48.37 -41.10
N ASP A 519 -1.91 47.44 -41.21
CA ASP A 519 -0.84 47.28 -40.25
C ASP A 519 0.20 48.42 -40.37
N GLU A 520 1.24 48.37 -39.54
CA GLU A 520 2.35 49.33 -39.54
C GLU A 520 3.12 49.42 -40.87
N HIS A 521 2.88 48.51 -41.81
CA HIS A 521 3.47 48.48 -43.14
C HIS A 521 2.46 48.85 -44.25
N GLY A 522 1.27 49.31 -43.89
CA GLY A 522 0.22 49.67 -44.83
C GLY A 522 -0.44 48.46 -45.51
N GLN A 523 -0.22 47.24 -45.01
CA GLN A 523 -0.89 46.04 -45.52
C GLN A 523 -2.22 45.85 -44.80
N PRO A 524 -3.30 45.44 -45.49
CA PRO A 524 -4.57 45.17 -44.84
C PRO A 524 -4.43 44.07 -43.79
N VAL A 525 -4.78 44.38 -42.54
CA VAL A 525 -4.80 43.40 -41.45
C VAL A 525 -5.82 42.33 -41.81
N LYS A 526 -5.39 41.06 -41.82
CA LYS A 526 -6.30 39.93 -42.01
C LYS A 526 -7.21 39.82 -40.80
N ARG A 527 -8.38 40.48 -40.86
CA ARG A 527 -9.44 40.31 -39.88
C ARG A 527 -9.81 38.82 -39.83
N THR A 528 -9.75 38.24 -38.65
CA THR A 528 -10.20 36.87 -38.42
C THR A 528 -11.33 36.88 -37.40
N ILE A 529 -12.30 35.98 -37.59
CA ILE A 529 -13.45 35.85 -36.70
C ILE A 529 -13.34 34.51 -36.00
N PRO A 530 -13.25 34.49 -34.66
CA PRO A 530 -13.23 33.25 -33.90
C PRO A 530 -14.55 32.52 -34.14
N THR A 531 -14.45 31.34 -34.74
CA THR A 531 -15.59 30.50 -35.11
C THR A 531 -15.44 29.17 -34.38
N LYS A 532 -16.44 28.82 -33.57
CA LYS A 532 -16.42 27.61 -32.77
C LYS A 532 -17.31 26.55 -33.40
N PHE A 533 -16.74 25.39 -33.68
CA PHE A 533 -17.44 24.22 -34.17
C PHE A 533 -17.74 23.30 -33.00
N LEU A 534 -19.00 22.92 -32.83
CA LEU A 534 -19.50 22.09 -31.75
C LEU A 534 -20.18 20.85 -32.29
N MET A 535 -19.58 19.69 -32.07
CA MET A 535 -20.16 18.40 -32.39
C MET A 535 -21.17 17.98 -31.32
N THR A 536 -22.32 17.46 -31.74
CA THR A 536 -23.20 16.72 -30.83
C THR A 536 -22.74 15.28 -30.67
N ASP A 537 -23.15 14.63 -29.58
CA ASP A 537 -22.84 13.21 -29.37
C ASP A 537 -23.33 12.33 -30.54
N ARG A 538 -22.57 11.27 -30.84
CA ARG A 538 -22.91 10.31 -31.89
C ARG A 538 -24.08 9.43 -31.44
N CYS A 539 -24.88 8.98 -32.40
CA CYS A 539 -26.00 8.08 -32.11
C CYS A 539 -25.56 6.82 -31.37
N ASP A 540 -24.47 6.19 -31.80
CA ASP A 540 -23.96 4.94 -31.20
C ASP A 540 -23.53 5.14 -29.74
N ASP A 541 -22.82 6.24 -29.45
CA ASP A 541 -22.39 6.58 -28.09
C ASP A 541 -23.59 6.82 -27.17
N LEU A 542 -24.61 7.52 -27.68
CA LEU A 542 -25.86 7.77 -26.95
C LEU A 542 -26.67 6.49 -26.72
N VAL A 543 -26.69 5.56 -27.69
CA VAL A 543 -27.32 4.24 -27.54
C VAL A 543 -26.66 3.47 -26.41
N VAL A 544 -25.32 3.36 -26.43
CA VAL A 544 -24.56 2.63 -25.41
C VAL A 544 -24.76 3.26 -24.04
N LEU A 545 -24.66 4.58 -23.94
CA LEU A 545 -24.80 5.31 -22.68
C LEU A 545 -26.22 5.20 -22.10
N LEU A 546 -27.25 5.37 -22.92
CA LEU A 546 -28.64 5.32 -22.46
C LEU A 546 -29.05 3.88 -22.10
N GLU A 547 -28.55 2.87 -22.83
CA GLU A 547 -28.79 1.46 -22.50
C GLU A 547 -28.09 1.07 -21.19
N TYR A 548 -26.86 1.53 -20.97
CA TYR A 548 -26.17 1.38 -19.68
C TYR A 548 -26.99 1.99 -18.54
N LEU A 549 -27.37 3.27 -18.65
CA LEU A 549 -28.16 3.94 -17.63
C LEU A 549 -29.51 3.25 -17.39
N ARG A 550 -30.18 2.80 -18.45
CA ARG A 550 -31.43 2.03 -18.36
C ARG A 550 -31.24 0.74 -17.57
N ARG A 551 -30.20 -0.04 -17.87
CA ARG A 551 -29.93 -1.31 -17.19
C ARG A 551 -29.51 -1.08 -15.74
N SER A 552 -28.55 -0.18 -15.51
CA SER A 552 -28.04 0.10 -14.16
C SER A 552 -29.11 0.65 -13.23
N THR A 553 -30.00 1.54 -13.71
CA THR A 553 -31.11 2.03 -12.88
C THR A 553 -32.10 0.91 -12.50
N ILE A 554 -32.42 -0.01 -13.43
CA ILE A 554 -33.28 -1.18 -13.15
C ILE A 554 -32.61 -2.11 -12.13
N GLU A 555 -31.35 -2.46 -12.36
CA GLU A 555 -30.60 -3.35 -11.47
C GLU A 555 -30.45 -2.76 -10.07
N THR A 556 -30.18 -1.46 -9.94
CA THR A 556 -30.07 -0.80 -8.64
C THR A 556 -31.40 -0.81 -7.88
N VAL A 557 -32.53 -0.54 -8.53
CA VAL A 557 -33.85 -0.59 -7.87
C VAL A 557 -34.20 -2.02 -7.44
N GLN A 558 -33.90 -3.02 -8.28
CA GLN A 558 -34.12 -4.43 -7.94
C GLN A 558 -33.27 -4.87 -6.73
N LYS A 559 -32.05 -4.35 -6.61
CA LYS A 559 -31.13 -4.61 -5.49
C LYS A 559 -31.45 -3.84 -4.20
N PHE A 560 -32.43 -2.92 -4.20
CA PHE A 560 -32.88 -2.29 -2.96
C PHE A 560 -33.54 -3.34 -2.06
N ALA A 561 -32.76 -3.83 -1.10
CA ALA A 561 -33.25 -4.60 0.03
C ALA A 561 -34.07 -3.69 0.95
N ALA A 562 -35.05 -4.27 1.65
CA ALA A 562 -35.76 -3.55 2.69
C ALA A 562 -34.77 -3.16 3.79
N TYR A 563 -34.63 -1.87 4.07
CA TYR A 563 -33.87 -1.40 5.20
C TYR A 563 -34.67 -1.66 6.49
N ASN A 564 -34.16 -2.58 7.31
CA ASN A 564 -34.77 -2.95 8.60
C ASN A 564 -34.00 -2.36 9.79
N GLY A 565 -33.05 -1.45 9.57
CA GLY A 565 -32.25 -0.86 10.64
C GLY A 565 -33.03 0.18 11.46
N ASP A 566 -32.51 0.45 12.66
CA ASP A 566 -33.11 1.31 13.68
C ASP A 566 -32.41 2.67 13.82
N SER A 567 -31.57 3.04 12.85
CA SER A 567 -30.87 4.34 12.86
C SER A 567 -31.87 5.49 13.03
N GLN A 568 -31.53 6.39 13.95
CA GLN A 568 -32.33 7.57 14.30
C GLN A 568 -31.86 8.83 13.54
N SER A 569 -30.76 8.75 12.78
CA SER A 569 -30.32 9.86 11.94
C SER A 569 -31.25 10.07 10.75
N TRP A 570 -31.00 11.16 10.02
CA TRP A 570 -31.66 11.43 8.74
C TRP A 570 -31.52 10.24 7.77
N ALA A 571 -30.39 9.53 7.77
CA ALA A 571 -30.15 8.42 6.85
C ALA A 571 -31.11 7.26 7.15
N GLY A 572 -31.21 6.85 8.42
CA GLY A 572 -32.14 5.80 8.83
C GLY A 572 -33.60 6.17 8.57
N LYS A 573 -33.98 7.42 8.82
CA LYS A 573 -35.33 7.95 8.55
C LYS A 573 -35.68 7.94 7.06
N VAL A 574 -34.79 8.48 6.21
CA VAL A 574 -34.94 8.46 4.75
C VAL A 574 -35.02 7.04 4.22
N CYS A 575 -34.10 6.15 4.64
CA CYS A 575 -34.08 4.76 4.20
C CYS A 575 -35.36 4.00 4.58
N ARG A 576 -35.93 4.24 5.77
CA ARG A 576 -37.22 3.64 6.17
C ARG A 576 -38.38 4.08 5.28
N VAL A 577 -38.46 5.37 4.97
CA VAL A 577 -39.52 5.93 4.10
C VAL A 577 -39.40 5.36 2.70
N LEU A 578 -38.17 5.29 2.16
CA LEU A 578 -37.90 4.76 0.81
C LEU A 578 -38.03 3.23 0.73
N SER A 579 -37.89 2.53 1.85
CA SER A 579 -38.05 1.07 1.91
C SER A 579 -39.50 0.61 2.04
N ARG A 580 -40.47 1.54 2.16
CA ARG A 580 -41.89 1.19 2.17
C ARG A 580 -42.26 0.47 0.86
N PRO A 581 -42.96 -0.68 0.90
CA PRO A 581 -43.30 -1.44 -0.31
C PRO A 581 -44.07 -0.62 -1.35
N GLU A 582 -44.95 0.27 -0.90
CA GLU A 582 -45.73 1.19 -1.75
C GLU A 582 -44.83 2.13 -2.56
N VAL A 583 -43.80 2.67 -1.92
CA VAL A 583 -42.83 3.58 -2.53
C VAL A 583 -41.98 2.84 -3.54
N LYS A 584 -41.48 1.66 -3.17
CA LYS A 584 -40.72 0.80 -4.07
C LYS A 584 -41.53 0.45 -5.32
N LYS A 585 -42.78 0.02 -5.15
CA LYS A 585 -43.69 -0.29 -6.26
C LYS A 585 -43.93 0.93 -7.15
N SER A 586 -44.21 2.09 -6.57
CA SER A 586 -44.40 3.35 -7.32
C SER A 586 -43.16 3.72 -8.13
N MET A 587 -41.96 3.56 -7.55
CA MET A 587 -40.69 3.80 -8.24
C MET A 587 -40.42 2.79 -9.36
N GLU A 588 -40.73 1.50 -9.14
CA GLU A 588 -40.63 0.46 -10.16
C GLU A 588 -41.56 0.75 -11.35
N GLU A 589 -42.78 1.23 -11.09
CA GLU A 589 -43.74 1.64 -12.12
C GLU A 589 -43.25 2.87 -12.90
N GLU A 590 -42.75 3.90 -12.21
CA GLU A 590 -42.16 5.09 -12.85
C GLU A 590 -40.96 4.70 -13.72
N LEU A 591 -40.07 3.87 -13.18
CA LEU A 591 -38.88 3.37 -13.86
C LEU A 591 -39.24 2.49 -15.05
N ALA A 592 -40.25 1.63 -14.95
CA ALA A 592 -40.75 0.84 -16.07
C ALA A 592 -41.32 1.75 -17.18
N GLY A 593 -41.99 2.84 -16.80
CA GLY A 593 -42.41 3.90 -17.73
C GLY A 593 -41.22 4.57 -18.43
N ALA A 594 -40.22 5.01 -17.67
CA ALA A 594 -39.02 5.65 -18.19
C ALA A 594 -38.19 4.72 -19.08
N ALA A 595 -37.97 3.47 -18.65
CA ALA A 595 -37.22 2.46 -19.38
C ALA A 595 -37.89 2.10 -20.72
N ARG A 596 -39.23 2.08 -20.80
CA ARG A 596 -39.96 1.92 -22.07
C ARG A 596 -39.70 3.10 -23.01
N ARG A 597 -39.77 4.34 -22.51
CA ARG A 597 -39.46 5.54 -23.30
C ARG A 597 -38.01 5.53 -23.81
N TRP A 598 -37.06 5.23 -22.93
CA TRP A 598 -35.64 5.14 -23.28
C TRP A 598 -35.37 4.04 -24.30
N ARG A 599 -36.03 2.88 -24.19
CA ARG A 599 -35.94 1.82 -25.20
C ARG A 599 -36.39 2.30 -26.58
N HIS A 600 -37.49 3.05 -26.67
CA HIS A 600 -37.92 3.61 -27.96
C HIS A 600 -36.91 4.63 -28.52
N ILE A 601 -36.35 5.49 -27.66
CA ILE A 601 -35.28 6.41 -28.07
C ILE A 601 -34.05 5.64 -28.56
N ILE A 602 -33.64 4.56 -27.89
CA ILE A 602 -32.51 3.71 -28.29
C ILE A 602 -32.74 3.08 -29.66
N VAL A 603 -33.94 2.55 -29.92
CA VAL A 603 -34.30 1.98 -31.23
C VAL A 603 -34.25 3.05 -32.33
N ASP A 604 -34.82 4.23 -32.06
CA ASP A 604 -34.79 5.36 -32.99
C ASP A 604 -33.36 5.84 -33.26
N LEU A 605 -32.52 5.98 -32.23
CA LEU A 605 -31.12 6.36 -32.36
C LEU A 605 -30.31 5.35 -33.17
N ALA A 606 -30.53 4.04 -32.96
CA ALA A 606 -29.85 2.99 -33.71
C ALA A 606 -30.22 3.04 -35.20
N ALA A 607 -31.52 3.24 -35.50
CA ALA A 607 -31.99 3.42 -36.87
C ALA A 607 -31.40 4.71 -37.49
N LEU A 608 -31.44 5.82 -36.75
CA LEU A 608 -30.89 7.11 -37.14
C LEU A 608 -29.39 7.04 -37.38
N SER A 609 -28.63 6.28 -36.58
CA SER A 609 -27.18 6.11 -36.73
C SER A 609 -26.81 5.62 -38.12
N THR A 610 -27.42 4.51 -38.56
CA THR A 610 -27.14 3.92 -39.88
C THR A 610 -27.54 4.85 -41.03
N TRP A 611 -28.58 5.67 -40.84
CA TRP A 611 -29.01 6.63 -41.83
C TRP A 611 -28.14 7.90 -41.87
N LYS A 612 -27.61 8.34 -40.71
CA LYS A 612 -26.63 9.44 -40.63
C LYS A 612 -25.30 9.07 -41.30
N GLU A 613 -24.85 7.83 -41.14
CA GLU A 613 -23.68 7.34 -41.87
C GLU A 613 -23.94 7.30 -43.38
N ARG A 614 -25.17 6.98 -43.80
CA ARG A 614 -25.57 7.08 -45.22
C ARG A 614 -25.53 8.51 -45.74
N LEU A 615 -26.02 9.47 -44.97
CA LEU A 615 -25.95 10.90 -45.32
C LEU A 615 -24.51 11.38 -45.51
N ALA A 616 -23.61 11.04 -44.58
CA ALA A 616 -22.22 11.42 -44.71
C ALA A 616 -21.54 10.73 -45.91
N THR A 617 -21.93 9.50 -46.27
CA THR A 617 -21.50 8.85 -47.52
C THR A 617 -21.99 9.62 -48.76
N TYR A 618 -23.25 10.03 -48.76
CA TYR A 618 -23.82 10.82 -49.85
C TYR A 618 -23.09 12.16 -50.05
N PHE A 619 -22.86 12.92 -48.98
CA PHE A 619 -22.12 14.19 -49.07
C PHE A 619 -20.65 14.01 -49.45
N LEU A 620 -20.01 12.93 -49.00
CA LEU A 620 -18.67 12.55 -49.44
C LEU A 620 -18.64 12.28 -50.96
N LEU A 621 -19.57 11.48 -51.46
CA LEU A 621 -19.69 11.18 -52.89
C LEU A 621 -19.95 12.44 -53.71
N HIS A 622 -20.85 13.32 -53.25
CA HIS A 622 -21.15 14.59 -53.91
C HIS A 622 -19.92 15.52 -53.99
N ARG A 623 -19.10 15.57 -52.93
CA ARG A 623 -17.82 16.29 -52.99
C ARG A 623 -16.86 15.65 -53.99
N CYS A 624 -16.73 14.33 -53.96
CA CYS A 624 -15.83 13.60 -54.83
C CYS A 624 -16.23 13.72 -56.30
N SER A 625 -17.52 13.73 -56.63
CA SER A 625 -18.02 13.95 -58.00
C SER A 625 -17.66 15.33 -58.55
N ALA A 626 -17.49 16.34 -57.70
CA ALA A 626 -17.00 17.65 -58.12
C ALA A 626 -15.46 17.70 -58.22
N THR A 627 -14.76 17.10 -57.26
CA THR A 627 -13.31 17.29 -57.07
C THR A 627 -12.46 16.36 -57.95
N ILE A 628 -12.85 15.09 -58.08
CA ILE A 628 -12.07 14.08 -58.80
C ILE A 628 -11.91 14.42 -60.29
N PRO A 629 -12.96 14.81 -61.04
CA PRO A 629 -12.80 15.22 -62.44
C PRO A 629 -11.81 16.35 -62.62
N GLN A 630 -11.80 17.34 -61.71
CA GLN A 630 -10.86 18.47 -61.76
C GLN A 630 -9.42 18.04 -61.52
N LEU A 631 -9.19 17.13 -60.56
CA LEU A 631 -7.86 16.57 -60.29
C LEU A 631 -7.36 15.75 -61.48
N VAL A 632 -8.20 14.90 -62.06
CA VAL A 632 -7.86 14.09 -63.23
C VAL A 632 -7.54 14.99 -64.44
N ALA A 633 -8.36 16.01 -64.69
CA ALA A 633 -8.10 16.99 -65.74
C ALA A 633 -6.76 17.73 -65.53
N THR A 634 -6.48 18.16 -64.29
CA THR A 634 -5.21 18.83 -63.93
C THR A 634 -4.00 17.92 -64.12
N ILE A 635 -4.10 16.65 -63.71
CA ILE A 635 -3.04 15.65 -63.91
C ILE A 635 -2.79 15.44 -65.41
N ASN A 636 -3.84 15.29 -66.20
CA ASN A 636 -3.73 15.07 -67.65
C ASN A 636 -3.16 16.28 -68.38
N ASP A 637 -3.62 17.50 -68.05
CA ASP A 637 -3.07 18.75 -68.59
C ASP A 637 -1.58 18.91 -68.23
N CYS A 638 -1.20 18.67 -66.97
CA CYS A 638 0.21 18.70 -66.56
C CYS A 638 1.04 17.65 -67.29
N LYS A 639 0.53 16.43 -67.49
CA LYS A 639 1.21 15.38 -68.26
C LYS A 639 1.40 15.78 -69.73
N GLN A 640 0.38 16.36 -70.36
CA GLN A 640 0.45 16.84 -71.75
C GLN A 640 1.44 18.01 -71.89
N LYS A 641 1.36 19.01 -71.02
CA LYS A 641 2.31 20.14 -70.98
C LYS A 641 3.74 19.69 -70.73
N HIS A 642 3.93 18.76 -69.78
CA HIS A 642 5.24 18.18 -69.50
C HIS A 642 5.80 17.41 -70.70
N ALA A 643 4.98 16.62 -71.41
CA ALA A 643 5.39 15.91 -72.61
C ALA A 643 5.75 16.87 -73.77
N ALA A 644 4.95 17.92 -73.97
CA ALA A 644 5.21 18.96 -74.96
C ALA A 644 6.51 19.73 -74.63
N SER A 645 6.69 20.10 -73.36
CA SER A 645 7.91 20.76 -72.89
C SER A 645 9.14 19.88 -73.04
N LYS A 646 9.04 18.58 -72.71
CA LYS A 646 10.13 17.60 -72.87
C LYS A 646 10.58 17.51 -74.33
N LYS A 647 9.63 17.55 -75.28
CA LYS A 647 9.93 17.60 -76.72
C LYS A 647 10.68 18.87 -77.11
N LYS A 648 10.27 20.03 -76.59
CA LYS A 648 10.95 21.32 -76.85
C LYS A 648 12.35 21.37 -76.23
N VAL A 649 12.50 20.91 -74.99
CA VAL A 649 13.81 20.81 -74.33
C VAL A 649 14.72 19.87 -75.12
N ALA A 650 14.24 18.72 -75.58
CA ALA A 650 15.03 17.83 -76.43
C ALA A 650 15.47 18.48 -77.75
N ASP A 651 14.62 19.31 -78.37
CA ASP A 651 14.97 20.11 -79.55
C ASP A 651 16.00 21.22 -79.24
N ILE A 652 15.94 21.85 -78.07
CA ILE A 652 16.97 22.80 -77.63
C ILE A 652 18.30 22.06 -77.35
N MET A 653 18.24 20.89 -76.71
CA MET A 653 19.42 20.08 -76.40
C MET A 653 20.12 19.58 -77.67
N SER A 654 19.36 19.19 -78.71
CA SER A 654 19.95 18.75 -79.98
C SER A 654 20.68 19.87 -80.73
N LYS A 655 20.33 21.13 -80.45
CA LYS A 655 20.95 22.35 -80.99
C LYS A 655 22.03 22.93 -80.05
N SER A 656 22.29 22.29 -78.92
CA SER A 656 23.26 22.74 -77.92
C SER A 656 24.57 21.97 -78.04
N GLY A 657 25.68 22.67 -77.84
CA GLY A 657 27.01 22.04 -77.82
C GLY A 657 27.28 21.39 -76.46
N ARG A 658 28.24 20.48 -76.41
CA ARG A 658 28.86 20.07 -75.14
C ARG A 658 30.19 20.79 -75.02
N ASP A 659 30.44 21.35 -73.85
CA ASP A 659 31.76 21.81 -73.49
C ASP A 659 32.69 20.59 -73.45
N THR A 660 33.75 20.64 -74.24
CA THR A 660 34.71 19.53 -74.39
C THR A 660 35.54 19.30 -73.13
N GLU A 661 35.69 20.30 -72.27
CA GLU A 661 36.48 20.19 -71.04
C GLU A 661 35.64 19.69 -69.87
N THR A 662 34.43 20.22 -69.70
CA THR A 662 33.59 19.88 -68.53
C THR A 662 32.54 18.81 -68.82
N GLY A 663 32.30 18.48 -70.08
CA GLY A 663 31.20 17.58 -70.50
C GLY A 663 29.80 18.17 -70.29
N ASN A 664 29.71 19.39 -69.74
CA ASN A 664 28.46 20.07 -69.48
C ASN A 664 27.83 20.57 -70.78
N MET A 665 26.51 20.61 -70.79
CA MET A 665 25.76 21.09 -71.95
C MET A 665 25.76 22.62 -71.96
N VAL A 666 26.26 23.22 -73.05
CA VAL A 666 26.28 24.67 -73.25
C VAL A 666 25.10 25.04 -74.14
N VAL A 667 24.04 25.52 -73.50
CA VAL A 667 22.85 26.02 -74.21
C VAL A 667 23.17 27.38 -74.84
N PRO A 668 23.04 27.55 -76.17
CA PRO A 668 23.32 28.83 -76.82
C PRO A 668 22.52 29.98 -76.19
N PRO A 669 23.09 31.20 -76.04
CA PRO A 669 22.42 32.32 -75.39
C PRO A 669 21.02 32.62 -75.92
N LYS A 670 20.79 32.46 -77.23
CA LYS A 670 19.50 32.64 -77.89
C LYS A 670 18.39 31.67 -77.41
N TYR A 671 18.76 30.52 -76.84
CA TYR A 671 17.82 29.52 -76.31
C TYR A 671 17.82 29.44 -74.78
N SER A 672 18.76 30.09 -74.09
CA SER A 672 18.92 30.00 -72.63
C SER A 672 17.64 30.35 -71.86
N ARG A 673 16.98 31.45 -72.23
CA ARG A 673 15.71 31.87 -71.61
C ARG A 673 14.59 30.85 -71.84
N SER A 674 14.39 30.42 -73.08
CA SER A 674 13.35 29.44 -73.42
C SER A 674 13.61 28.09 -72.73
N TYR A 675 14.87 27.67 -72.62
CA TYR A 675 15.25 26.47 -71.88
C TYR A 675 14.90 26.59 -70.39
N GLN A 676 15.23 27.72 -69.74
CA GLN A 676 14.89 27.95 -68.34
C GLN A 676 13.37 28.00 -68.10
N GLU A 677 12.61 28.66 -68.98
CA GLU A 677 11.15 28.70 -68.91
C GLU A 677 10.53 27.30 -69.04
N GLU A 678 11.01 26.48 -69.98
CA GLU A 678 10.52 25.12 -70.20
C GLU A 678 10.94 24.16 -69.06
N MET A 679 12.15 24.29 -68.51
CA MET A 679 12.57 23.52 -67.32
C MET A 679 11.72 23.86 -66.09
N LYS A 680 11.45 25.15 -65.85
CA LYS A 680 10.55 25.59 -64.77
C LYS A 680 9.13 25.08 -64.98
N LEU A 681 8.65 25.07 -66.22
CA LEU A 681 7.34 24.51 -66.57
C LEU A 681 7.28 23.01 -66.28
N GLN A 682 8.31 22.24 -66.61
CA GLN A 682 8.39 20.80 -66.29
C GLN A 682 8.35 20.56 -64.78
N GLU A 683 9.16 21.29 -64.01
CA GLU A 683 9.19 21.17 -62.54
C GLU A 683 7.83 21.51 -61.93
N THR A 684 7.20 22.59 -62.39
CA THR A 684 5.87 23.02 -61.93
C THR A 684 4.79 21.99 -62.27
N CYS A 685 4.78 21.47 -63.51
CA CYS A 685 3.83 20.44 -63.95
C CYS A 685 4.05 19.11 -63.21
N ALA A 686 5.30 18.68 -63.02
CA ALA A 686 5.63 17.46 -62.30
C ALA A 686 5.20 17.55 -60.83
N THR A 687 5.47 18.68 -60.17
CA THR A 687 5.03 18.93 -58.79
C THR A 687 3.51 18.96 -58.69
N THR A 688 2.83 19.68 -59.58
CA THR A 688 1.35 19.79 -59.59
C THR A 688 0.70 18.43 -59.85
N ALA A 689 1.20 17.66 -60.83
CA ALA A 689 0.71 16.32 -61.11
C ALA A 689 0.94 15.36 -59.93
N ARG A 690 2.12 15.43 -59.28
CA ARG A 690 2.43 14.61 -58.10
C ARG A 690 1.49 14.92 -56.94
N VAL A 691 1.32 16.19 -56.58
CA VAL A 691 0.42 16.62 -55.50
C VAL A 691 -1.03 16.22 -55.80
N SER A 692 -1.50 16.46 -57.02
CA SER A 692 -2.87 16.10 -57.44
C SER A 692 -3.09 14.59 -57.43
N THR A 693 -2.08 13.80 -57.82
CA THR A 693 -2.14 12.33 -57.78
C THR A 693 -2.22 11.81 -56.34
N VAL A 694 -1.45 12.38 -55.41
CA VAL A 694 -1.51 12.01 -53.99
C VAL A 694 -2.89 12.33 -53.41
N ARG A 695 -3.47 13.48 -53.74
CA ARG A 695 -4.83 13.85 -53.32
C ARG A 695 -5.88 12.91 -53.88
N LEU A 696 -5.82 12.61 -55.19
CA LEU A 696 -6.73 11.66 -55.84
C LEU A 696 -6.69 10.29 -55.15
N LYS A 697 -5.48 9.77 -54.85
CA LYS A 697 -5.32 8.51 -54.12
C LYS A 697 -5.89 8.56 -52.70
N SER A 698 -5.74 9.70 -52.01
CA SER A 698 -6.31 9.87 -50.67
C SER A 698 -7.84 9.86 -50.70
N LEU A 699 -8.47 10.58 -51.63
CA LEU A 699 -9.92 10.57 -51.82
C LEU A 699 -10.46 9.18 -52.22
N ALA A 700 -9.76 8.49 -53.13
CA ALA A 700 -10.10 7.13 -53.51
C ALA A 700 -10.05 6.17 -52.31
N ALA A 701 -8.99 6.24 -51.51
CA ALA A 701 -8.86 5.42 -50.30
C ALA A 701 -9.96 5.72 -49.27
N GLN A 702 -10.32 6.99 -49.08
CA GLN A 702 -11.42 7.40 -48.18
C GLN A 702 -12.77 6.86 -48.66
N LEU A 703 -13.06 6.96 -49.96
CA LEU A 703 -14.27 6.41 -50.58
C LEU A 703 -14.31 4.90 -50.42
N SER A 704 -13.26 4.18 -50.83
CA SER A 704 -13.19 2.72 -50.69
C SER A 704 -13.39 2.27 -49.26
N TYR A 705 -12.72 2.93 -48.30
CA TYR A 705 -12.86 2.60 -46.89
C TYR A 705 -14.30 2.76 -46.38
N ARG A 706 -14.99 3.82 -46.80
CA ARG A 706 -16.36 4.09 -46.38
C ARG A 706 -17.39 3.19 -47.08
N LEU A 707 -17.20 2.91 -48.36
CA LEU A 707 -18.12 2.11 -49.19
C LEU A 707 -18.02 0.61 -48.92
N GLN A 708 -16.85 0.12 -48.52
CA GLN A 708 -16.63 -1.30 -48.21
C GLN A 708 -17.07 -1.70 -46.81
N ASP A 709 -17.16 -0.76 -45.86
CA ASP A 709 -17.66 -1.00 -44.50
C ASP A 709 -19.18 -0.80 -44.46
N PRO A 710 -20.01 -1.87 -44.28
CA PRO A 710 -21.47 -1.75 -44.26
C PRO A 710 -22.00 -0.80 -43.18
N LYS A 711 -21.27 -0.63 -42.06
CA LYS A 711 -21.70 0.29 -41.00
C LYS A 711 -21.53 1.75 -41.41
N ARG A 712 -20.42 2.07 -42.10
CA ARG A 712 -20.12 3.42 -42.59
C ARG A 712 -20.85 3.77 -43.89
N LEU A 713 -21.14 2.77 -44.72
CA LEU A 713 -21.99 2.92 -45.90
C LEU A 713 -23.41 3.35 -45.49
N GLY A 714 -23.92 2.78 -44.39
CA GLY A 714 -25.22 3.12 -43.83
C GLY A 714 -26.41 2.58 -44.65
N LYS A 715 -27.63 2.91 -44.22
CA LYS A 715 -28.88 2.45 -44.87
C LYS A 715 -29.58 3.58 -45.61
N GLY A 716 -29.96 3.32 -46.86
CA GLY A 716 -30.66 4.30 -47.73
C GLY A 716 -32.08 4.67 -47.32
N LYS A 717 -32.80 3.75 -46.66
CA LYS A 717 -34.20 3.97 -46.25
C LYS A 717 -34.26 4.93 -45.06
N ALA A 718 -35.01 6.02 -45.19
CA ALA A 718 -35.27 6.93 -44.09
C ALA A 718 -35.94 6.20 -42.91
N PRO A 719 -35.43 6.33 -41.68
CA PRO A 719 -35.97 5.63 -40.52
C PRO A 719 -37.33 6.18 -40.11
N THR A 720 -38.26 5.30 -39.74
CA THR A 720 -39.52 5.68 -39.10
C THR A 720 -39.29 5.84 -37.61
N LEU A 721 -39.19 7.10 -37.15
CA LEU A 721 -38.90 7.45 -35.77
C LEU A 721 -40.18 7.47 -34.94
N ARG A 722 -40.18 6.82 -33.77
CA ARG A 722 -41.34 6.68 -32.89
C ARG A 722 -41.32 7.63 -31.70
N ALA A 723 -40.15 7.84 -31.11
CA ALA A 723 -39.91 8.67 -29.94
C ALA A 723 -39.23 10.01 -30.27
N LEU A 724 -38.43 10.06 -31.32
CA LEU A 724 -37.80 11.29 -31.83
C LEU A 724 -38.74 12.02 -32.81
N PRO A 725 -38.62 13.36 -32.93
CA PRO A 725 -39.29 14.12 -33.99
C PRO A 725 -38.95 13.55 -35.37
N PRO A 726 -39.89 13.61 -36.35
CA PRO A 726 -39.62 13.14 -37.71
C PRO A 726 -38.47 13.91 -38.34
N LEU A 727 -37.82 13.28 -39.32
CA LEU A 727 -36.76 13.94 -40.09
C LEU A 727 -37.31 15.16 -40.85
N PRO A 728 -36.57 16.27 -40.92
CA PRO A 728 -36.95 17.39 -41.77
C PRO A 728 -37.10 16.95 -43.23
N GLU A 729 -38.10 17.51 -43.93
CA GLU A 729 -38.37 17.19 -45.34
C GLU A 729 -37.13 17.34 -46.23
N THR A 730 -36.29 18.35 -45.94
CA THR A 730 -35.04 18.62 -46.66
C THR A 730 -34.06 17.46 -46.65
N LEU A 731 -33.98 16.70 -45.54
CA LEU A 731 -33.12 15.53 -45.45
C LEU A 731 -33.84 14.24 -45.87
N ALA A 732 -35.15 14.15 -45.61
CA ALA A 732 -35.95 12.98 -45.95
C ALA A 732 -36.07 12.74 -47.46
N HIS A 733 -36.03 13.81 -48.27
CA HIS A 733 -36.13 13.76 -49.73
C HIS A 733 -34.78 13.58 -50.45
N LEU A 734 -33.66 13.44 -49.73
CA LEU A 734 -32.37 13.20 -50.37
C LEU A 734 -32.35 11.83 -51.08
N PRO A 735 -31.75 11.73 -52.28
CA PRO A 735 -31.71 10.49 -53.07
C PRO A 735 -30.70 9.50 -52.49
N LEU A 736 -31.03 8.90 -51.35
CA LEU A 736 -30.13 8.04 -50.58
C LEU A 736 -30.25 6.55 -50.93
N ALA A 737 -31.09 6.18 -51.90
CA ALA A 737 -31.26 4.80 -52.36
C ALA A 737 -29.95 4.21 -52.94
N ASP A 738 -29.79 2.89 -52.87
CA ASP A 738 -28.57 2.20 -53.35
C ASP A 738 -28.30 2.44 -54.82
N GLY A 739 -29.34 2.40 -55.67
CA GLY A 739 -29.20 2.68 -57.10
C GLY A 739 -28.69 4.10 -57.39
N HIS A 740 -29.15 5.09 -56.64
CA HIS A 740 -28.70 6.48 -56.79
C HIS A 740 -27.24 6.68 -56.37
N LEU A 741 -26.80 6.04 -55.27
CA LEU A 741 -25.39 6.09 -54.89
C LEU A 741 -24.52 5.34 -55.89
N GLY A 742 -24.97 4.18 -56.39
CA GLY A 742 -24.28 3.46 -57.45
C GLY A 742 -24.08 4.30 -58.72
N ASN A 743 -25.08 5.10 -59.09
CA ASN A 743 -24.99 6.05 -60.21
C ASN A 743 -23.94 7.16 -59.97
N MET A 744 -23.66 7.53 -58.71
CA MET A 744 -22.57 8.46 -58.37
C MET A 744 -21.21 7.78 -58.32
N ILE A 745 -21.16 6.50 -57.91
CA ILE A 745 -19.92 5.72 -57.75
C ILE A 745 -19.34 5.32 -59.11
N ALA A 746 -20.15 4.85 -60.05
CA ALA A 746 -19.67 4.31 -61.32
C ALA A 746 -18.79 5.30 -62.14
N PRO A 747 -19.18 6.59 -62.32
CA PRO A 747 -18.32 7.57 -63.00
C PRO A 747 -17.01 7.85 -62.25
N LEU A 748 -17.02 7.76 -60.91
CA LEU A 748 -15.83 7.94 -60.09
C LEU A 748 -14.86 6.76 -60.25
N GLU A 749 -15.35 5.53 -60.26
CA GLU A 749 -14.53 4.33 -60.51
C GLU A 749 -13.86 4.38 -61.90
N GLU A 750 -14.59 4.83 -62.93
CA GLU A 750 -14.07 5.02 -64.28
C GLU A 750 -12.92 6.05 -64.30
N LEU A 751 -13.11 7.20 -63.64
CA LEU A 751 -12.09 8.26 -63.56
C LEU A 751 -10.86 7.86 -62.74
N ILE A 752 -11.04 7.10 -61.66
CA ILE A 752 -9.96 6.63 -60.78
C ILE A 752 -9.25 5.42 -61.38
N GLN A 753 -9.93 4.66 -62.25
CA GLN A 753 -9.48 3.38 -62.80
C GLN A 753 -9.24 2.31 -61.74
N ALA A 754 -10.05 2.32 -60.67
CA ALA A 754 -10.02 1.32 -59.62
C ALA A 754 -11.43 1.13 -59.03
N PRO A 755 -11.81 -0.11 -58.65
CA PRO A 755 -13.06 -0.35 -57.97
C PRO A 755 -13.03 0.29 -56.57
N LEU A 756 -14.00 1.14 -56.30
CA LEU A 756 -14.24 1.73 -54.99
C LEU A 756 -15.07 0.77 -54.12
N GLY A 757 -15.95 -0.02 -54.75
CA GLY A 757 -16.94 -0.87 -54.08
C GLY A 757 -18.23 -0.11 -53.78
N GLY A 758 -19.18 -0.75 -53.09
CA GLY A 758 -20.49 -0.18 -52.76
C GLY A 758 -21.65 -0.78 -53.58
N PRO A 759 -22.86 -0.18 -53.49
CA PRO A 759 -24.02 -0.68 -54.21
C PRO A 759 -23.88 -0.50 -55.73
N PRO A 760 -24.39 -1.42 -56.55
CA PRO A 760 -24.39 -1.27 -58.01
C PRO A 760 -25.28 -0.09 -58.44
N PRO A 761 -25.00 0.55 -59.58
CA PRO A 761 -25.89 1.55 -60.17
C PRO A 761 -27.27 0.95 -60.42
N GLU A 762 -28.30 1.78 -60.33
CA GLU A 762 -29.65 1.38 -60.71
C GLU A 762 -29.59 0.92 -62.16
N ALA A 763 -29.98 -0.33 -62.44
CA ALA A 763 -30.14 -0.76 -63.82
C ALA A 763 -31.08 0.28 -64.47
N PRO A 764 -30.73 0.87 -65.63
CA PRO A 764 -31.63 1.79 -66.30
C PRO A 764 -32.94 1.05 -66.39
N GLU A 765 -33.99 1.57 -65.74
CA GLU A 765 -35.33 1.01 -65.84
C GLU A 765 -35.52 0.78 -67.32
N GLN A 766 -35.45 -0.50 -67.73
CA GLN A 766 -35.87 -0.86 -69.06
C GLN A 766 -37.31 -0.46 -68.98
N GLN A 767 -37.65 0.68 -69.61
CA GLN A 767 -39.01 1.03 -69.91
C GLN A 767 -39.52 -0.19 -70.65
N GLU A 768 -40.11 -1.12 -69.91
CA GLU A 768 -40.96 -2.16 -70.46
C GLU A 768 -42.01 -1.33 -71.17
N ALA A 769 -41.77 -1.14 -72.48
CA ALA A 769 -42.78 -0.69 -73.39
C ALA A 769 -43.93 -1.64 -73.12
N ALA A 770 -44.99 -1.09 -72.49
CA ALA A 770 -46.21 -1.80 -72.21
C ALA A 770 -46.71 -2.34 -73.55
N TYR A 771 -46.33 -3.56 -73.88
CA TYR A 771 -47.04 -4.36 -74.84
C TYR A 771 -48.34 -4.70 -74.13
N GLU A 772 -49.37 -3.90 -74.40
CA GLU A 772 -50.76 -4.32 -74.25
C GLU A 772 -50.91 -5.66 -74.97
N GLN A 773 -50.83 -6.76 -74.22
CA GLN A 773 -51.34 -8.04 -74.66
C GLN A 773 -52.85 -8.05 -74.39
N PRO A 774 -53.69 -8.29 -75.41
CA PRO A 774 -55.11 -8.46 -75.19
C PRO A 774 -55.35 -9.76 -74.41
N ALA A 775 -56.27 -9.69 -73.46
CA ALA A 775 -56.72 -10.80 -72.66
C ALA A 775 -57.36 -11.89 -73.53
N GLU A 776 -56.73 -13.05 -73.60
CA GLU A 776 -57.41 -14.32 -73.89
C GLU A 776 -57.16 -15.28 -72.74
N GLY A 777 -58.25 -15.61 -72.04
CA GLY A 777 -58.24 -16.53 -70.92
C GLY A 777 -58.15 -17.97 -71.37
N TYR A 778 -57.45 -18.79 -70.60
CA TYR A 778 -57.71 -20.22 -70.49
C TYR A 778 -57.57 -20.63 -69.02
N ALA A 779 -58.59 -21.34 -68.58
CA ALA A 779 -58.74 -21.97 -67.27
C ALA A 779 -57.98 -23.31 -67.21
N GLU A 780 -57.75 -23.75 -65.97
CA GLU A 780 -57.45 -25.14 -65.55
C GLU A 780 -56.13 -25.72 -66.11
N GLU A 781 -55.36 -26.57 -65.44
CA GLU A 781 -55.64 -27.62 -64.45
C GLU A 781 -54.27 -28.03 -63.85
N GLY A 782 -54.26 -28.63 -62.66
CA GLY A 782 -53.04 -28.96 -61.93
C GLY A 782 -52.22 -30.12 -62.50
N TYR A 783 -50.95 -30.22 -62.09
CA TYR A 783 -50.23 -31.48 -61.98
C TYR A 783 -49.15 -31.40 -60.89
N ALA A 784 -49.28 -32.33 -59.94
CA ALA A 784 -48.23 -32.75 -59.02
C ALA A 784 -47.18 -33.61 -59.75
N ALA A 785 -45.90 -33.54 -59.35
CA ALA A 785 -44.94 -34.66 -59.30
C ALA A 785 -43.61 -34.24 -58.60
N PRO A 786 -42.66 -35.15 -58.29
CA PRO A 786 -42.11 -35.33 -56.94
C PRO A 786 -40.56 -35.36 -56.86
N GLY A 787 -40.02 -35.53 -55.64
CA GLY A 787 -38.66 -36.05 -55.37
C GLY A 787 -37.51 -35.06 -55.67
N GLU A 788 -36.34 -35.08 -55.05
CA GLU A 788 -35.66 -36.05 -54.18
C GLU A 788 -34.71 -35.26 -53.26
N TYR A 789 -34.62 -35.73 -52.01
CA TYR A 789 -33.61 -35.32 -51.05
C TYR A 789 -32.30 -36.05 -51.33
N ALA A 790 -31.17 -35.35 -51.20
CA ALA A 790 -29.87 -35.97 -50.98
C ALA A 790 -29.15 -35.26 -49.83
N ASP A 791 -28.71 -36.11 -48.90
CA ASP A 791 -27.96 -35.92 -47.67
C ASP A 791 -26.80 -34.91 -47.73
N GLN A 792 -26.59 -34.20 -46.61
CA GLN A 792 -25.34 -34.38 -45.85
C GLN A 792 -25.46 -33.86 -44.41
N ALA A 793 -25.11 -34.77 -43.51
CA ALA A 793 -25.15 -34.66 -42.06
C ALA A 793 -24.04 -33.78 -41.49
N VAL A 794 -24.34 -33.07 -40.38
CA VAL A 794 -23.39 -32.85 -39.28
C VAL A 794 -24.14 -32.98 -37.96
N GLU A 795 -23.62 -33.86 -37.12
CA GLU A 795 -24.13 -34.31 -35.82
C GLU A 795 -24.11 -33.23 -34.72
N GLY A 796 -25.09 -33.35 -33.83
CA GLY A 796 -24.86 -33.37 -32.38
C GLY A 796 -24.94 -32.04 -31.64
N TYR A 797 -26.03 -31.81 -30.90
CA TYR A 797 -26.00 -31.76 -29.44
C TYR A 797 -27.44 -31.79 -28.89
N GLU A 798 -27.62 -32.62 -27.87
CA GLU A 798 -28.86 -33.02 -27.23
C GLU A 798 -29.57 -31.86 -26.48
N GLN A 799 -30.89 -31.79 -26.62
CA GLN A 799 -31.80 -31.24 -25.61
C GLN A 799 -32.68 -32.38 -25.07
N PRO A 800 -33.04 -32.40 -23.78
CA PRO A 800 -34.16 -33.20 -23.31
C PRO A 800 -35.46 -32.41 -23.37
N GLU A 801 -36.49 -33.08 -23.87
CA GLU A 801 -37.90 -32.70 -23.82
C GLU A 801 -38.43 -32.66 -22.38
N ALA A 802 -39.29 -31.67 -22.08
CA ALA A 802 -40.44 -31.88 -21.22
C ALA A 802 -41.56 -30.92 -21.65
N ALA A 803 -42.70 -31.53 -21.97
CA ALA A 803 -43.92 -30.93 -22.44
C ALA A 803 -44.64 -30.11 -21.35
N GLU A 804 -45.36 -29.06 -21.75
CA GLU A 804 -46.74 -28.87 -21.29
C GLU A 804 -47.50 -27.89 -22.19
N GLN A 805 -48.66 -28.37 -22.66
CA GLN A 805 -49.64 -27.65 -23.45
C GLN A 805 -50.48 -26.76 -22.54
N GLY A 806 -50.77 -25.52 -22.96
CA GLY A 806 -51.58 -24.60 -22.17
C GLY A 806 -52.11 -23.42 -22.98
N GLN A 807 -53.03 -23.72 -23.89
CA GLN A 807 -54.28 -23.01 -24.21
C GLN A 807 -54.34 -21.47 -24.05
N TYR A 808 -54.57 -20.81 -25.20
CA TYR A 808 -54.81 -19.38 -25.39
C TYR A 808 -56.26 -18.95 -25.06
N ASP A 809 -56.40 -17.63 -24.87
CA ASP A 809 -57.58 -16.74 -24.97
C ASP A 809 -58.46 -16.47 -23.72
N PRO A 810 -59.13 -15.29 -23.63
CA PRO A 810 -58.65 -13.91 -23.85
C PRO A 810 -59.13 -12.92 -22.74
N GLU A 811 -58.86 -11.63 -22.94
CA GLU A 811 -59.28 -10.45 -22.14
C GLU A 811 -60.73 -10.47 -21.60
N PRO A 812 -61.01 -9.63 -20.57
CA PRO A 812 -62.28 -8.90 -20.62
C PRO A 812 -62.15 -7.39 -20.34
N GLN A 813 -63.05 -6.70 -21.03
CA GLN A 813 -63.36 -5.28 -20.98
C GLN A 813 -64.18 -4.88 -19.73
N TYR A 814 -64.13 -3.57 -19.47
CA TYR A 814 -64.82 -2.79 -18.43
C TYR A 814 -66.33 -3.04 -18.27
N ALA A 815 -66.81 -2.97 -17.03
CA ALA A 815 -68.15 -2.44 -16.71
C ALA A 815 -68.18 -1.77 -15.32
N VAL A 816 -68.93 -0.67 -15.29
CA VAL A 816 -69.27 0.24 -14.18
C VAL A 816 -70.34 -0.40 -13.30
N GLU A 817 -70.28 -0.23 -11.97
CA GLU A 817 -71.44 -0.01 -11.09
C GLU A 817 -71.04 0.27 -9.62
N SER A 818 -71.64 1.32 -9.05
CA SER A 818 -71.92 1.55 -7.61
C SER A 818 -73.43 1.27 -7.41
N PRO A 819 -74.06 1.27 -6.20
CA PRO A 819 -73.56 1.44 -4.81
C PRO A 819 -74.16 0.41 -3.79
N HIS A 820 -73.68 0.42 -2.53
CA HIS A 820 -74.48 0.44 -1.28
C HIS A 820 -73.76 -0.20 -0.07
N ALA A 821 -73.87 0.50 1.06
CA ALA A 821 -73.58 0.03 2.42
C ALA A 821 -74.55 -1.10 2.86
N PRO A 822 -74.22 -1.84 3.93
CA PRO A 822 -74.94 -1.56 5.18
C PRO A 822 -74.11 -1.67 6.47
N GLU A 823 -74.79 -1.27 7.54
CA GLU A 823 -74.41 -1.09 8.94
C GLU A 823 -74.16 -2.37 9.76
N ALA A 824 -73.31 -2.21 10.78
CA ALA A 824 -73.38 -2.69 12.19
C ALA A 824 -73.41 -4.19 12.56
N GLN A 825 -72.51 -4.62 13.48
CA GLN A 825 -72.79 -4.89 14.91
C GLN A 825 -71.69 -5.73 15.62
N TYR A 826 -71.30 -5.23 16.81
CA TYR A 826 -70.81 -5.85 18.07
C TYR A 826 -70.22 -7.27 18.17
N ALA A 827 -69.04 -7.38 18.84
CA ALA A 827 -68.73 -8.26 19.99
C ALA A 827 -67.33 -7.92 20.56
N ASP A 828 -67.21 -7.41 21.79
CA ASP A 828 -66.72 -8.10 23.02
C ASP A 828 -65.51 -9.05 22.82
N GLY A 829 -64.40 -9.04 23.58
CA GLY A 829 -64.15 -8.49 24.91
C GLY A 829 -62.65 -8.52 25.33
N GLN A 830 -62.42 -7.81 26.43
CA GLN A 830 -61.23 -7.50 27.28
C GLN A 830 -60.33 -8.72 27.68
N PRO A 831 -59.15 -8.56 28.36
CA PRO A 831 -58.71 -7.40 29.17
C PRO A 831 -57.24 -6.94 29.08
N TYR A 832 -57.03 -5.68 29.50
CA TYR A 832 -55.75 -5.07 29.91
C TYR A 832 -55.46 -5.31 31.40
N PRO A 833 -54.20 -5.31 31.84
CA PRO A 833 -53.84 -5.11 33.24
C PRO A 833 -53.42 -3.65 33.54
N GLU A 834 -54.15 -3.08 34.49
CA GLU A 834 -53.75 -2.10 35.53
C GLU A 834 -52.45 -2.61 36.23
N VAL A 835 -51.49 -1.83 36.76
CA VAL A 835 -51.50 -0.75 37.77
C VAL A 835 -50.08 -0.11 37.83
N SER A 836 -49.98 1.20 38.09
CA SER A 836 -49.19 1.84 39.17
C SER A 836 -48.58 3.21 38.80
N GLU A 837 -49.26 4.25 39.28
CA GLU A 837 -48.79 5.62 39.40
C GLU A 837 -47.90 5.76 40.65
N VAL A 838 -46.81 6.52 40.53
CA VAL A 838 -46.03 7.03 41.67
C VAL A 838 -45.76 8.52 41.44
N GLU A 839 -46.22 9.33 42.39
CA GLU A 839 -46.04 10.79 42.48
C GLU A 839 -44.57 11.21 42.65
N PRO A 840 -44.18 12.44 42.26
CA PRO A 840 -42.99 13.09 42.80
C PRO A 840 -43.38 14.24 43.75
N SER A 841 -43.12 14.04 45.03
CA SER A 841 -43.10 15.07 46.06
C SER A 841 -41.79 15.88 46.01
N GLY A 842 -41.90 17.21 46.00
CA GLY A 842 -40.77 18.15 45.95
C GLY A 842 -40.06 18.35 47.29
N LEU A 843 -38.89 19.01 47.24
CA LEU A 843 -38.23 19.71 48.36
C LEU A 843 -37.09 20.61 47.83
N ALA A 844 -37.18 21.90 48.16
CA ALA A 844 -36.12 22.91 48.28
C ALA A 844 -36.36 23.63 49.63
N PRO A 845 -35.53 24.55 50.17
CA PRO A 845 -34.27 25.15 49.68
C PRO A 845 -33.15 25.25 50.77
N ALA A 846 -31.96 25.78 50.40
CA ALA A 846 -31.10 26.53 51.34
C ALA A 846 -30.13 27.48 50.61
N GLU A 847 -30.27 28.77 50.89
CA GLU A 847 -29.35 29.88 50.60
C GLU A 847 -28.20 29.91 51.62
N VAL A 848 -26.97 30.27 51.19
CA VAL A 848 -26.00 31.00 52.03
C VAL A 848 -25.17 31.95 51.16
N ALA A 849 -25.14 33.22 51.58
CA ALA A 849 -24.44 34.36 50.99
C ALA A 849 -22.95 34.43 51.38
N GLY A 850 -22.16 35.20 50.61
CA GLY A 850 -20.83 35.64 51.07
C GLY A 850 -19.93 36.26 50.00
N HIS A 851 -20.10 37.56 49.73
CA HIS A 851 -19.10 38.49 49.17
C HIS A 851 -18.05 38.84 50.25
N PRO A 852 -16.81 39.30 49.92
CA PRO A 852 -16.61 40.71 49.53
C PRO A 852 -15.48 41.03 48.53
N ALA A 853 -15.48 42.29 48.14
CA ALA A 853 -14.59 42.98 47.20
C ALA A 853 -13.33 43.58 47.86
N ALA A 854 -12.29 43.82 47.06
CA ALA A 854 -11.32 44.95 47.09
C ALA A 854 -10.31 44.72 45.94
N GLU A 855 -10.15 45.57 44.91
CA GLU A 855 -9.60 46.93 44.85
C GLU A 855 -8.06 46.97 44.62
N ALA A 856 -7.65 47.78 43.63
CA ALA A 856 -6.34 48.39 43.39
C ALA A 856 -5.24 47.70 42.52
N ALA A 857 -4.99 48.35 41.37
CA ALA A 857 -3.71 48.96 40.95
C ALA A 857 -2.63 48.14 40.18
N ASN A 858 -2.47 48.54 38.91
CA ASN A 858 -1.21 48.69 38.13
C ASN A 858 -0.17 49.49 38.95
N PRO A 859 1.18 49.39 38.79
CA PRO A 859 1.84 49.81 37.54
C PRO A 859 3.24 49.21 37.20
N GLU A 860 3.65 49.48 35.96
CA GLU A 860 4.99 49.93 35.50
C GLU A 860 6.28 49.07 35.58
N SER A 861 6.86 48.95 34.38
CA SER A 861 8.25 48.71 33.92
C SER A 861 9.29 49.74 34.48
N PRO A 862 10.52 49.90 33.94
CA PRO A 862 11.68 49.04 33.61
C PRO A 862 12.97 49.47 34.38
N TYR A 863 14.15 48.87 34.14
CA TYR A 863 15.44 49.55 33.81
C TYR A 863 16.69 48.61 33.92
N GLU A 864 17.55 48.66 32.89
CA GLU A 864 19.04 48.73 32.83
C GLU A 864 19.95 47.92 33.81
N ALA A 865 21.22 47.54 33.54
CA ALA A 865 22.13 47.50 32.39
C ALA A 865 23.50 46.95 32.90
N LEU A 866 24.21 46.14 32.07
CA LEU A 866 25.69 46.02 31.94
C LEU A 866 26.57 45.52 33.14
N PRO A 867 27.90 45.23 32.99
CA PRO A 867 28.72 44.76 31.84
C PRO A 867 29.79 43.66 32.19
N GLY A 868 30.49 43.12 31.16
CA GLY A 868 31.91 42.64 31.17
C GLY A 868 32.23 41.36 31.98
N GLU A 869 33.25 40.53 31.74
CA GLU A 869 34.45 40.49 30.89
C GLU A 869 34.96 39.02 30.85
N VAL A 870 35.67 38.64 29.77
CA VAL A 870 36.98 37.92 29.67
C VAL A 870 37.34 36.90 30.79
N GLY A 871 37.80 35.66 30.57
CA GLY A 871 38.27 34.91 29.42
C GLY A 871 39.03 33.63 29.86
N GLN A 872 39.48 32.87 28.85
CA GLN A 872 40.58 31.87 28.81
C GLN A 872 40.43 30.42 29.33
N GLU A 873 40.65 29.50 28.36
CA GLU A 873 41.55 28.31 28.34
C GLU A 873 41.26 27.16 29.35
N SER A 874 41.28 25.85 29.04
CA SER A 874 42.10 25.06 28.11
C SER A 874 41.60 23.60 28.02
N VAL A 875 41.63 23.02 26.80
CA VAL A 875 42.17 21.68 26.40
C VAL A 875 41.63 20.37 27.03
N VAL A 876 41.17 19.41 26.20
CA VAL A 876 41.73 18.03 25.96
C VAL A 876 40.71 17.12 25.21
N HIS A 877 41.16 16.58 24.08
CA HIS A 877 40.89 15.36 23.28
C HIS A 877 39.63 14.44 23.37
N ASP A 878 39.20 14.07 22.15
CA ASP A 878 38.91 12.74 21.55
C ASP A 878 38.07 11.70 22.33
N GLN A 879 36.97 11.19 21.74
CA GLN A 879 36.96 10.08 20.78
C GLN A 879 35.51 9.58 20.47
N TRP A 880 35.19 9.51 19.18
CA TRP A 880 34.38 8.53 18.44
C TRP A 880 33.36 7.62 19.17
N VAL A 881 32.09 7.70 18.75
CA VAL A 881 31.14 6.57 18.73
C VAL A 881 30.43 6.53 17.37
N ILE A 882 30.43 5.34 16.79
CA ILE A 882 29.87 4.91 15.52
C ILE A 882 28.34 4.82 15.63
N GLN A 883 27.60 5.36 14.66
CA GLN A 883 26.19 5.06 14.43
C GLN A 883 26.12 4.28 13.11
N GLU A 884 25.66 3.03 13.20
CA GLU A 884 25.37 2.17 12.06
C GLU A 884 23.96 2.43 11.52
N ASP A 885 23.88 2.39 10.19
CA ASP A 885 22.71 2.44 9.34
C ASP A 885 21.79 1.20 9.53
N ASP A 886 20.49 1.37 9.31
CA ASP A 886 19.64 0.30 8.77
C ASP A 886 18.37 0.88 8.14
N ASP A 887 18.45 1.23 6.85
CA ASP A 887 17.32 1.53 5.97
C ASP A 887 16.99 0.26 5.15
N THR A 888 15.97 -0.47 5.57
CA THR A 888 15.43 -1.63 4.82
C THR A 888 14.44 -1.16 3.75
N ALA A 889 14.88 -1.11 2.49
CA ALA A 889 14.02 -0.98 1.32
C ALA A 889 13.41 -2.33 0.92
N THR A 890 12.07 -2.36 0.81
CA THR A 890 11.30 -3.55 0.37
C THR A 890 11.04 -3.47 -1.14
N TYR A 891 11.48 -4.49 -1.87
CA TYR A 891 11.19 -4.71 -3.30
C TYR A 891 9.75 -5.19 -3.51
N ALA A 892 9.06 -4.62 -4.50
CA ALA A 892 7.88 -5.20 -5.14
C ALA A 892 8.01 -4.99 -6.65
N GLU A 893 8.21 -6.09 -7.38
CA GLU A 893 8.09 -6.15 -8.84
C GLU A 893 6.72 -6.74 -9.18
N ASP A 894 5.99 -6.10 -10.10
CA ASP A 894 5.06 -6.79 -10.99
C ASP A 894 4.82 -5.99 -12.28
N ALA A 895 5.11 -6.69 -13.39
CA ALA A 895 4.53 -6.73 -14.75
C ALA A 895 3.93 -5.49 -15.47
N TYR A 896 4.27 -5.41 -16.77
CA TYR A 896 3.56 -4.92 -18.00
C TYR A 896 4.60 -4.21 -18.91
N GLU A 897 4.71 -4.30 -20.23
CA GLU A 897 4.21 -5.14 -21.33
C GLU A 897 5.02 -4.77 -22.60
N GLN A 898 5.18 -5.72 -23.53
CA GLN A 898 5.15 -5.58 -25.00
C GLN A 898 6.15 -4.71 -25.82
N SER A 899 6.89 -5.42 -26.70
CA SER A 899 7.13 -5.19 -28.14
C SER A 899 7.32 -3.76 -28.68
N ASP A 900 8.49 -3.48 -29.28
CA ASP A 900 8.68 -3.57 -30.73
C ASP A 900 10.07 -3.07 -31.19
N ILE A 901 10.61 -3.80 -32.17
CA ILE A 901 11.40 -3.34 -33.34
C ILE A 901 12.69 -2.56 -33.06
N ALA A 902 13.79 -3.30 -33.18
CA ALA A 902 15.14 -2.80 -33.36
C ALA A 902 15.34 -2.19 -34.77
N PHE A 903 15.75 -0.93 -34.83
CA PHE A 903 16.57 -0.40 -35.92
C PHE A 903 17.68 0.45 -35.30
N GLY A 904 18.90 -0.08 -35.34
CA GLY A 904 20.11 0.61 -34.93
C GLY A 904 20.61 1.56 -36.02
N PHE A 905 20.95 2.77 -35.61
CA PHE A 905 22.01 3.58 -36.24
C PHE A 905 22.70 4.38 -35.14
N GLU A 906 24.01 4.20 -35.02
CA GLU A 906 24.92 4.90 -34.12
C GLU A 906 24.95 6.42 -34.40
N PRO A 907 25.17 7.28 -33.39
CA PRO A 907 25.47 8.69 -33.59
C PRO A 907 26.99 8.99 -33.54
N ASP A 908 27.42 9.84 -34.47
CA ASP A 908 28.76 10.48 -34.53
C ASP A 908 28.83 11.66 -33.52
N PRO A 909 29.98 11.99 -32.88
CA PRO A 909 30.03 12.93 -31.76
C PRO A 909 30.54 14.34 -32.11
N GLY A 910 29.84 15.35 -31.57
CA GLY A 910 30.36 16.70 -31.22
C GLY A 910 30.20 17.82 -32.27
N PRO A 911 30.36 19.13 -31.90
CA PRO A 911 30.91 19.69 -30.65
C PRO A 911 29.98 20.76 -29.96
N PRO A 912 30.39 21.40 -28.85
CA PRO A 912 29.49 21.97 -27.84
C PRO A 912 29.18 23.46 -28.05
N GLY A 913 27.98 23.90 -27.66
CA GLY A 913 27.57 25.29 -27.71
C GLY A 913 26.64 25.70 -26.57
N GLY A 914 27.12 26.62 -25.73
CA GLY A 914 26.33 27.74 -25.21
C GLY A 914 25.39 27.49 -24.03
N LYS A 915 25.89 27.77 -22.82
CA LYS A 915 25.06 28.21 -21.68
C LYS A 915 24.44 29.56 -22.01
N THR A 916 23.11 29.70 -21.88
CA THR A 916 22.45 30.98 -21.59
C THR A 916 21.33 30.76 -20.59
N ALA A 917 21.35 31.59 -19.55
CA ALA A 917 20.35 31.68 -18.50
C ALA A 917 19.01 32.23 -18.99
N LYS A 918 17.91 31.69 -18.45
CA LYS A 918 16.77 32.45 -17.94
C LYS A 918 15.92 31.54 -17.06
#